data_AF-A0AAP0HJG7-F1
#
_entry.id   AF-A0AAP0HJG7-F1
#
_cell.length_a   1.000
_cell.length_b   1.000
_cell.length_c   1.000
_cell.angle_alpha   90.00
_cell.angle_beta   90.00
_cell.angle_gamma   90.00
#
_symmetry.space_group_name_H-M   'P 1'
#
loop_
_entity.id
_entity.type
_entity.pdbx_description
1 polymer ?
#
loop_
_entity_poly.entity_id
_entity_poly.type
_entity_poly.pdbx_seq_one_letter_code
_entity_poly.pdbx_strand_id
1 'polypeptide(L)'
;MMFRSMLYSGWAALARPHLLNWFTMMKWSRRHFELNVWVCVSEEFDVKRLTRAIIESAGGTVGDLSELDPMQCRLREILNGKRFLLVLDDVWNEKQEEWDKLKSVLRCGARGSSIIVTTRGEKIARMMATLPLHQLELLSKDDSWSLFKRFAFDCRGSEYDQNLIAIGEDVVQKCGGVPLAIKALGGLLRFKEKESDWLAIKESEMWDIPEEENDILPTLRLSYKHLSSHLRQCFAYCCIFPKDYEIEREYLIQFWIANGFIHSNGQMDLEDVGDEIFNNLLWRSFLHQEPNEYFSNKVCYKMHDLMHDLALSIMKNECFIMEHGMTQEVPKGVRHLSYDNPYNLQCHIFGNIDVDELKSLRSFHPLSYSRPLHLYDISPNALTKGPLRMLTFPFDHLQKWSVFIYRLRHLRYLDLSHSDIKLLPESFVCLQNLQTLKLKCCRKLCKLPRDMSHMINLRHLDIEACNSLTHLPRKMGRLTKMHTLTMFIVGKDEGRRIEELKDLNKLRGHIKIKDLDTVKSPTDAKMANLANKSNLESLSLNWRVNERDVARRASIDEKVLESLQPHTNLKRLILRGYEGKEFPRWMRDMMLPNLVGIKLSKCSKCEHLPSLLGRLPLLQYLTIDGMDHVKVLLQENNQLVGDASVMNANEALFPSMKTLTLSNLPNLEDWIVGVEKEKESLVCPCLEYLSITNCPKLKGLPQLQTLQSLTIHGDNMILLRSVENLTSLTSLHIADFKEAETLPDILARNDHNSLLRLLEISSMPRLQFLSNGFFDNLDSLGNLRISNCDELTCLPESLWNLTSLLSIDISSCGIESLPMGGLRLGGLSNSLERLWIQNCPELTSLPEELQYLTGLEQLRIGGCSKLTSSPEELQYLTSLTYLSIGGFNDMASLPEGMQRLVRLQRLEISNCNRLSSLPE
;
A
#
# COMPACT_ATOMS: atom_id res chain seq x y z
N MET A 1 -12.94 -35.89 -10.88
CA MET A 1 -13.04 -34.41 -10.87
C MET A 1 -11.90 -33.84 -11.72
N MET A 2 -12.21 -33.19 -12.84
CA MET A 2 -11.19 -32.58 -13.70
C MET A 2 -10.92 -31.16 -13.23
N PHE A 3 -9.72 -30.94 -12.68
CA PHE A 3 -9.14 -29.61 -12.55
C PHE A 3 -8.94 -29.01 -13.94
N ARG A 4 -9.18 -27.72 -14.12
CA ARG A 4 -8.79 -27.01 -15.33
C ARG A 4 -7.52 -26.22 -15.03
N SER A 5 -6.36 -26.76 -15.40
CA SER A 5 -5.11 -26.02 -15.32
C SER A 5 -4.80 -25.35 -16.67
N MET A 6 -4.85 -24.01 -16.77
CA MET A 6 -4.32 -23.32 -17.93
C MET A 6 -2.83 -23.09 -17.71
N LEU A 7 -2.01 -23.53 -18.65
CA LEU A 7 -0.56 -23.55 -18.48
C LEU A 7 0.11 -22.72 -19.56
N TYR A 8 0.88 -21.74 -19.13
CA TYR A 8 1.66 -20.88 -20.00
C TYR A 8 3.12 -21.36 -20.01
N SER A 9 3.63 -21.72 -21.19
CA SER A 9 5.02 -22.17 -21.37
C SER A 9 5.78 -21.32 -22.39
N GLY A 10 7.05 -20.99 -22.09
CA GLY A 10 7.99 -20.35 -23.02
C GLY A 10 8.59 -19.01 -22.55
N TRP A 11 9.56 -18.48 -23.29
CA TRP A 11 10.20 -17.18 -23.07
C TRP A 11 9.23 -15.98 -23.06
N ALA A 12 8.01 -16.16 -23.59
CA ALA A 12 6.97 -15.16 -23.51
C ALA A 12 6.25 -15.11 -22.13
N ALA A 13 6.54 -16.03 -21.20
CA ALA A 13 6.20 -15.90 -19.77
C ALA A 13 6.89 -14.70 -19.08
N LEU A 14 7.84 -14.05 -19.77
CA LEU A 14 8.46 -12.76 -19.39
C LEU A 14 7.50 -11.56 -19.45
N ALA A 15 6.23 -11.77 -19.80
CA ALA A 15 5.16 -10.76 -19.73
C ALA A 15 4.54 -10.62 -18.33
N ARG A 16 5.32 -10.88 -17.27
CA ARG A 16 4.93 -10.86 -15.84
C ARG A 16 4.05 -9.67 -15.41
N PRO A 17 4.40 -8.40 -15.76
CA PRO A 17 3.57 -7.25 -15.39
C PRO A 17 2.24 -7.20 -16.13
N HIS A 18 2.16 -7.83 -17.31
CA HIS A 18 0.93 -7.88 -18.11
C HIS A 18 -0.01 -8.98 -17.62
N LEU A 19 0.50 -10.13 -17.16
CA LEU A 19 -0.30 -11.16 -16.48
C LEU A 19 -0.79 -10.69 -15.10
N LEU A 20 0.05 -9.97 -14.34
CA LEU A 20 -0.36 -9.37 -13.06
C LEU A 20 -1.38 -8.24 -13.27
N ASN A 21 -1.16 -7.34 -14.24
CA ASN A 21 -2.17 -6.33 -14.63
C ASN A 21 -3.45 -7.00 -15.15
N TRP A 22 -3.35 -8.09 -15.92
CA TRP A 22 -4.51 -8.85 -16.36
C TRP A 22 -5.28 -9.47 -15.17
N PHE A 23 -4.57 -10.04 -14.20
CA PHE A 23 -5.13 -10.64 -12.98
C PHE A 23 -5.78 -9.58 -12.05
N THR A 24 -5.16 -8.41 -11.90
CA THR A 24 -5.63 -7.31 -11.04
C THR A 24 -6.69 -6.43 -11.71
N MET A 25 -6.64 -6.21 -13.03
CA MET A 25 -7.60 -5.40 -13.79
C MET A 25 -8.88 -6.18 -14.15
N MET A 26 -8.88 -7.51 -14.10
CA MET A 26 -10.09 -8.30 -14.33
C MET A 26 -11.08 -8.19 -13.16
N LYS A 27 -11.91 -7.14 -13.20
CA LYS A 27 -13.12 -7.00 -12.38
C LYS A 27 -14.12 -8.17 -12.55
N TRP A 28 -13.96 -9.01 -13.59
CA TRP A 28 -14.80 -10.18 -13.87
C TRP A 28 -14.40 -11.45 -13.09
N SER A 29 -13.14 -11.61 -12.64
CA SER A 29 -12.68 -12.82 -11.95
C SER A 29 -13.27 -12.96 -10.53
N ARG A 30 -13.59 -11.84 -9.88
CA ARG A 30 -14.26 -11.80 -8.57
C ARG A 30 -15.73 -12.27 -8.60
N ARG A 31 -16.35 -12.38 -9.78
CA ARG A 31 -17.74 -12.88 -9.97
C ARG A 31 -17.81 -14.39 -10.23
N HIS A 32 -16.67 -15.05 -10.41
CA HIS A 32 -16.59 -16.47 -10.82
C HIS A 32 -15.72 -17.32 -9.90
N PHE A 33 -14.79 -16.69 -9.19
CA PHE A 33 -13.93 -17.32 -8.20
C PHE A 33 -14.09 -16.58 -6.86
N GLU A 34 -14.53 -17.29 -5.83
CA GLU A 34 -14.66 -16.81 -4.44
C GLU A 34 -13.30 -16.43 -3.84
N LEU A 35 -12.22 -17.02 -4.33
CA LEU A 35 -10.86 -16.80 -3.86
C LEU A 35 -9.90 -16.69 -5.03
N ASN A 36 -9.17 -15.57 -5.11
CA ASN A 36 -8.12 -15.36 -6.10
C ASN A 36 -6.78 -15.27 -5.36
N VAL A 37 -5.88 -16.21 -5.63
CA VAL A 37 -4.60 -16.32 -4.95
C VAL A 37 -3.50 -16.25 -5.99
N TRP A 38 -2.53 -15.35 -5.79
CA TRP A 38 -1.32 -15.27 -6.59
C TRP A 38 -0.12 -15.58 -5.71
N VAL A 39 0.72 -16.52 -6.15
CA VAL A 39 1.96 -16.88 -5.48
C VAL A 39 3.06 -17.04 -6.51
N CYS A 40 4.18 -16.36 -6.31
CA CYS A 40 5.40 -16.67 -7.03
C CYS A 40 6.11 -17.87 -6.37
N VAL A 41 6.54 -18.83 -7.19
CA VAL A 41 7.24 -20.01 -6.75
C VAL A 41 8.76 -19.77 -6.85
N SER A 42 9.48 -19.95 -5.74
CA SER A 42 10.95 -19.84 -5.71
C SER A 42 11.62 -20.99 -6.47
N GLU A 43 12.85 -20.77 -6.93
CA GLU A 43 13.67 -21.82 -7.58
C GLU A 43 13.92 -23.02 -6.67
N GLU A 44 14.18 -22.80 -5.38
CA GLU A 44 14.12 -23.85 -4.38
C GLU A 44 12.66 -24.17 -4.04
N PHE A 45 12.15 -25.24 -4.66
CA PHE A 45 10.80 -25.68 -4.41
C PHE A 45 10.70 -26.43 -3.09
N ASP A 46 9.97 -25.84 -2.16
CA ASP A 46 9.59 -26.46 -0.90
C ASP A 46 8.06 -26.39 -0.75
N VAL A 47 7.44 -27.56 -0.66
CA VAL A 47 5.97 -27.71 -0.50
C VAL A 47 5.47 -26.95 0.72
N LYS A 48 6.25 -26.90 1.80
CA LYS A 48 5.93 -26.19 3.04
C LYS A 48 5.98 -24.67 2.85
N ARG A 49 7.03 -24.15 2.20
CA ARG A 49 7.16 -22.73 1.84
C ARG A 49 5.99 -22.30 0.94
N LEU A 50 5.73 -23.10 -0.10
CA LEU A 50 4.64 -22.82 -1.03
C LEU A 50 3.26 -22.88 -0.36
N THR A 51 3.01 -23.89 0.48
CA THR A 51 1.76 -24.00 1.27
C THR A 51 1.57 -22.77 2.16
N ARG A 52 2.63 -22.26 2.79
CA ARG A 52 2.61 -21.02 3.59
C ARG A 52 2.19 -19.82 2.75
N ALA A 53 2.89 -19.60 1.64
CA ALA A 53 2.67 -18.47 0.76
C ALA A 53 1.24 -18.45 0.20
N ILE A 54 0.70 -19.63 -0.15
CA ILE A 54 -0.71 -19.74 -0.58
C ILE A 54 -1.66 -19.36 0.55
N ILE A 55 -1.41 -19.78 1.80
CA ILE A 55 -2.25 -19.42 2.96
C ILE A 55 -2.23 -17.90 3.20
N GLU A 56 -1.04 -17.29 3.20
CA GLU A 56 -0.87 -15.86 3.45
C GLU A 56 -1.49 -15.01 2.33
N SER A 57 -1.25 -15.36 1.06
CA SER A 57 -1.88 -14.71 -0.09
C SER A 57 -3.39 -14.90 -0.14
N ALA A 58 -3.94 -15.96 0.48
CA ALA A 58 -5.37 -16.18 0.63
C ALA A 58 -5.99 -15.38 1.80
N GLY A 59 -5.21 -14.56 2.51
CA GLY A 59 -5.64 -13.78 3.68
C GLY A 59 -5.69 -14.59 4.97
N GLY A 60 -5.14 -15.80 4.99
CA GLY A 60 -5.01 -16.63 6.18
C GLY A 60 -3.75 -16.31 6.98
N THR A 61 -3.75 -16.70 8.27
CA THR A 61 -2.56 -16.62 9.14
C THR A 61 -2.08 -18.02 9.48
N VAL A 62 -0.77 -18.23 9.39
CA VAL A 62 -0.12 -19.53 9.68
C VAL A 62 0.28 -19.67 11.15
N GLY A 63 0.36 -18.57 11.92
CA GLY A 63 0.73 -18.60 13.34
C GLY A 63 2.11 -19.24 13.58
N ASP A 64 2.27 -19.95 14.70
CA ASP A 64 3.50 -20.69 15.08
C ASP A 64 3.58 -22.10 14.46
N LEU A 65 2.77 -22.42 13.43
CA LEU A 65 2.78 -23.74 12.81
C LEU A 65 4.13 -23.98 12.12
N SER A 66 4.95 -24.85 12.72
CA SER A 66 6.29 -25.19 12.23
C SER A 66 6.31 -26.41 11.33
N GLU A 67 5.25 -27.21 11.24
CA GLU A 67 5.23 -28.50 10.51
C GLU A 67 4.34 -28.47 9.27
N LEU A 68 4.66 -29.31 8.27
CA LEU A 68 3.95 -29.35 6.98
C LEU A 68 2.50 -29.80 7.10
N ASP A 69 2.23 -30.87 7.87
CA ASP A 69 0.88 -31.45 7.93
C ASP A 69 -0.16 -30.48 8.52
N PRO A 70 0.11 -29.78 9.65
CA PRO A 70 -0.80 -28.76 10.16
C PRO A 70 -1.03 -27.61 9.18
N MET A 71 0.01 -27.20 8.44
CA MET A 71 -0.09 -26.16 7.42
C MET A 71 -0.95 -26.61 6.24
N GLN A 72 -0.79 -27.85 5.78
CA GLN A 72 -1.61 -28.41 4.72
C GLN A 72 -3.07 -28.59 5.15
N CYS A 73 -3.32 -28.96 6.42
CA CYS A 73 -4.67 -28.94 6.98
C CYS A 73 -5.27 -27.53 6.96
N ARG A 74 -4.50 -26.51 7.36
CA ARG A 74 -4.96 -25.12 7.33
C ARG A 74 -5.23 -24.62 5.92
N LEU A 75 -4.36 -24.94 4.96
CA LEU A 75 -4.59 -24.62 3.55
C LEU A 75 -5.86 -25.32 3.05
N ARG A 76 -6.05 -26.59 3.42
CA ARG A 76 -7.27 -27.33 3.11
C ARG A 76 -8.50 -26.62 3.68
N GLU A 77 -8.50 -26.19 4.94
CA GLU A 77 -9.63 -25.42 5.54
C GLU A 77 -9.95 -24.11 4.82
N ILE A 78 -8.94 -23.45 4.21
CA ILE A 78 -9.12 -22.20 3.48
C ILE A 78 -9.73 -22.44 2.10
N LEU A 79 -9.27 -23.48 1.41
CA LEU A 79 -9.65 -23.82 0.04
C LEU A 79 -10.89 -24.72 -0.04
N ASN A 80 -11.11 -25.58 0.95
CA ASN A 80 -12.26 -26.45 1.07
C ASN A 80 -13.49 -25.56 1.23
N GLY A 81 -14.31 -25.53 0.22
CA GLY A 81 -15.49 -24.68 0.06
C GLY A 81 -15.52 -24.17 -1.35
N LYS A 82 -14.35 -23.71 -1.76
CA LYS A 82 -14.34 -22.48 -2.50
C LYS A 82 -13.99 -22.77 -3.92
N ARG A 83 -14.65 -22.03 -4.80
CA ARG A 83 -14.21 -21.92 -6.17
C ARG A 83 -13.04 -20.95 -6.25
N PHE A 84 -11.83 -21.48 -6.32
CA PHE A 84 -10.63 -20.64 -6.31
C PHE A 84 -9.93 -20.56 -7.67
N LEU A 85 -9.29 -19.42 -7.93
CA LEU A 85 -8.27 -19.25 -8.96
C LEU A 85 -6.92 -19.12 -8.25
N LEU A 86 -6.03 -20.08 -8.45
CA LEU A 86 -4.67 -20.06 -7.93
C LEU A 86 -3.69 -19.86 -9.07
N VAL A 87 -2.91 -18.78 -9.05
CA VAL A 87 -1.80 -18.56 -9.98
C VAL A 87 -0.50 -18.93 -9.29
N LEU A 88 0.18 -19.95 -9.81
CA LEU A 88 1.54 -20.34 -9.44
C LEU A 88 2.48 -19.81 -10.52
N ASP A 89 3.15 -18.72 -10.21
CA ASP A 89 4.02 -18.01 -11.15
C ASP A 89 5.47 -18.54 -11.08
N ASP A 90 6.11 -18.70 -12.24
CA ASP A 90 7.49 -19.12 -12.48
C ASP A 90 7.89 -20.44 -11.77
N VAL A 91 7.27 -21.55 -12.16
CA VAL A 91 7.50 -22.86 -11.55
C VAL A 91 8.70 -23.60 -12.16
N TRP A 92 9.63 -24.06 -11.31
CA TRP A 92 10.91 -24.68 -11.72
C TRP A 92 11.10 -26.17 -11.34
N ASN A 93 10.31 -26.73 -10.41
CA ASN A 93 10.59 -28.05 -9.88
C ASN A 93 10.08 -29.21 -10.75
N GLU A 94 10.97 -30.16 -11.04
CA GLU A 94 10.66 -31.37 -11.79
C GLU A 94 10.38 -32.62 -10.92
N LYS A 95 10.38 -32.48 -9.58
CA LYS A 95 10.08 -33.60 -8.68
C LYS A 95 8.58 -33.84 -8.57
N GLN A 96 8.11 -34.90 -9.23
CA GLN A 96 6.69 -35.24 -9.27
C GLN A 96 6.06 -35.50 -7.88
N GLU A 97 6.78 -36.15 -6.96
CA GLU A 97 6.26 -36.49 -5.63
C GLU A 97 5.89 -35.26 -4.78
N GLU A 98 6.68 -34.19 -4.86
CA GLU A 98 6.43 -32.96 -4.10
C GLU A 98 5.21 -32.21 -4.66
N TRP A 99 5.00 -32.28 -5.98
CA TRP A 99 3.78 -31.78 -6.61
C TRP A 99 2.56 -32.62 -6.27
N ASP A 100 2.70 -33.93 -6.22
CA ASP A 100 1.58 -34.81 -5.86
C ASP A 100 1.12 -34.54 -4.41
N LYS A 101 2.05 -34.24 -3.50
CA LYS A 101 1.72 -33.75 -2.15
C LYS A 101 0.91 -32.45 -2.20
N LEU A 102 1.35 -31.43 -2.95
CA LEU A 102 0.60 -30.17 -3.05
C LEU A 102 -0.76 -30.36 -3.74
N LYS A 103 -0.79 -31.09 -4.86
CA LYS A 103 -2.02 -31.42 -5.61
C LYS A 103 -3.02 -32.14 -4.70
N SER A 104 -2.57 -33.03 -3.81
CA SER A 104 -3.45 -33.72 -2.87
C SER A 104 -4.21 -32.75 -1.96
N VAL A 105 -3.59 -31.63 -1.58
CA VAL A 105 -4.19 -30.60 -0.73
C VAL A 105 -5.10 -29.68 -1.53
N LEU A 106 -4.69 -29.27 -2.74
CA LEU A 106 -5.46 -28.41 -3.64
C LEU A 106 -6.72 -29.09 -4.20
N ARG A 107 -6.82 -30.42 -4.07
CA ARG A 107 -7.97 -31.20 -4.53
C ARG A 107 -9.28 -30.92 -3.80
N CYS A 108 -9.23 -30.22 -2.66
CA CYS A 108 -10.42 -29.89 -1.86
C CYS A 108 -11.27 -28.74 -2.43
N GLY A 109 -10.86 -28.09 -3.53
CA GLY A 109 -11.61 -26.98 -4.13
C GLY A 109 -12.92 -27.39 -4.81
N ALA A 110 -13.87 -26.46 -4.88
CA ALA A 110 -15.15 -26.64 -5.57
C ALA A 110 -14.98 -26.86 -7.07
N ARG A 111 -15.99 -27.48 -7.72
CA ARG A 111 -16.01 -27.67 -9.18
C ARG A 111 -15.94 -26.32 -9.90
N GLY A 112 -14.99 -26.20 -10.83
CA GLY A 112 -14.74 -24.96 -11.55
C GLY A 112 -13.61 -24.12 -10.95
N SER A 113 -12.92 -24.61 -9.91
CA SER A 113 -11.63 -24.07 -9.48
C SER A 113 -10.57 -24.27 -10.56
N SER A 114 -9.72 -23.27 -10.73
CA SER A 114 -8.72 -23.21 -11.79
C SER A 114 -7.35 -22.92 -11.19
N ILE A 115 -6.32 -23.55 -11.74
CA ILE A 115 -4.94 -23.28 -11.37
C ILE A 115 -4.21 -22.82 -12.62
N ILE A 116 -3.64 -21.62 -12.61
CA ILE A 116 -2.77 -21.17 -13.69
C ILE A 116 -1.35 -21.42 -13.23
N VAL A 117 -0.58 -22.13 -14.04
CA VAL A 117 0.84 -22.34 -13.80
C VAL A 117 1.61 -21.69 -14.95
N THR A 118 2.56 -20.83 -14.62
CA THR A 118 3.52 -20.30 -15.60
C THR A 118 4.86 -21.00 -15.37
N THR A 119 5.54 -21.40 -16.44
CA THR A 119 6.85 -22.08 -16.35
C THR A 119 7.66 -21.90 -17.63
N ARG A 120 8.98 -21.95 -17.51
CA ARG A 120 9.90 -21.97 -18.66
C ARG A 120 10.18 -23.40 -19.14
N GLY A 121 9.91 -24.41 -18.32
CA GLY A 121 10.18 -25.81 -18.62
C GLY A 121 8.96 -26.54 -19.20
N GLU A 122 9.05 -27.01 -20.45
CA GLU A 122 7.96 -27.78 -21.07
C GLU A 122 7.66 -29.08 -20.31
N LYS A 123 8.68 -29.71 -19.72
CA LYS A 123 8.53 -30.92 -18.91
C LYS A 123 7.66 -30.67 -17.67
N ILE A 124 7.90 -29.58 -16.95
CA ILE A 124 7.10 -29.13 -15.79
C ILE A 124 5.66 -28.85 -16.24
N ALA A 125 5.52 -28.18 -17.38
CA ALA A 125 4.23 -27.89 -17.96
C ALA A 125 3.43 -29.17 -18.24
N ARG A 126 4.05 -30.18 -18.85
CA ARG A 126 3.44 -31.50 -19.10
C ARG A 126 3.11 -32.25 -17.80
N MET A 127 3.94 -32.15 -16.76
CA MET A 127 3.68 -32.77 -15.45
C MET A 127 2.47 -32.17 -14.73
N MET A 128 2.17 -30.89 -14.98
CA MET A 128 1.09 -30.14 -14.32
C MET A 128 -0.19 -30.06 -15.17
N ALA A 129 -0.09 -30.31 -16.48
CA ALA A 129 -1.17 -30.17 -17.43
C ALA A 129 -2.33 -31.15 -17.18
N THR A 130 -3.52 -30.60 -16.94
CA THR A 130 -4.81 -31.28 -17.03
C THR A 130 -5.66 -30.79 -18.20
N LEU A 131 -5.19 -29.77 -18.92
CA LEU A 131 -5.74 -29.21 -20.16
C LEU A 131 -4.63 -29.08 -21.21
N PRO A 132 -4.97 -28.84 -22.50
CA PRO A 132 -3.98 -28.49 -23.51
C PRO A 132 -3.11 -27.32 -23.08
N LEU A 133 -1.82 -27.45 -23.31
CA LEU A 133 -0.81 -26.43 -23.01
C LEU A 133 -1.05 -25.19 -23.87
N HIS A 134 -0.98 -24.01 -23.26
CA HIS A 134 -1.00 -22.75 -23.97
C HIS A 134 0.44 -22.22 -24.09
N GLN A 135 1.05 -22.40 -25.26
CA GLN A 135 2.34 -21.80 -25.53
C GLN A 135 2.13 -20.31 -25.79
N LEU A 136 2.80 -19.46 -25.01
CA LEU A 136 2.80 -18.03 -25.30
C LEU A 136 3.67 -17.81 -26.53
N GLU A 137 3.07 -17.29 -27.58
CA GLU A 137 3.79 -16.93 -28.79
C GLU A 137 4.68 -15.71 -28.53
N LEU A 138 5.83 -15.68 -29.21
CA LEU A 138 6.69 -14.51 -29.26
C LEU A 138 5.97 -13.35 -29.95
N LEU A 139 6.38 -12.11 -29.66
CA LEU A 139 5.77 -10.96 -30.32
C LEU A 139 5.97 -11.05 -31.84
N SER A 140 4.93 -10.66 -32.58
CA SER A 140 5.02 -10.50 -34.02
C SER A 140 6.10 -9.47 -34.37
N LYS A 141 6.59 -9.48 -35.61
CA LYS A 141 7.58 -8.49 -36.07
C LYS A 141 7.06 -7.05 -35.90
N ASP A 142 5.79 -6.84 -36.23
CA ASP A 142 5.15 -5.52 -36.17
C ASP A 142 4.95 -5.04 -34.72
N ASP A 143 4.53 -5.94 -33.82
CA ASP A 143 4.39 -5.62 -32.40
C ASP A 143 5.76 -5.40 -31.74
N SER A 144 6.75 -6.21 -32.11
CA SER A 144 8.13 -6.07 -31.64
C SER A 144 8.72 -4.72 -32.05
N TRP A 145 8.50 -4.31 -33.30
CA TRP A 145 8.95 -3.03 -33.82
C TRP A 145 8.21 -1.86 -33.18
N SER A 146 6.89 -1.97 -33.01
CA SER A 146 6.07 -0.96 -32.34
C SER A 146 6.50 -0.75 -30.89
N LEU A 147 6.77 -1.85 -30.17
CA LEU A 147 7.31 -1.81 -28.81
C LEU A 147 8.70 -1.18 -28.78
N PHE A 148 9.60 -1.57 -29.68
CA PHE A 148 10.94 -0.99 -29.76
C PHE A 148 10.89 0.51 -30.02
N LYS A 149 10.05 0.95 -30.97
CA LYS A 149 9.89 2.35 -31.34
C LYS A 149 9.56 3.23 -30.14
N ARG A 150 8.60 2.76 -29.33
CA ARG A 150 8.20 3.43 -28.10
C ARG A 150 9.35 3.61 -27.10
N PHE A 151 10.28 2.66 -27.02
CA PHE A 151 11.39 2.74 -26.06
C PHE A 151 12.61 3.49 -26.60
N ALA A 152 12.90 3.36 -27.90
CA ALA A 152 14.08 3.96 -28.53
C ALA A 152 13.84 5.39 -29.04
N PHE A 153 12.63 5.71 -29.50
CA PHE A 153 12.37 6.93 -30.28
C PHE A 153 11.36 7.93 -29.67
N ASP A 154 10.57 7.56 -28.65
CA ASP A 154 9.48 8.42 -28.07
C ASP A 154 9.92 9.83 -27.59
N CYS A 155 11.22 10.10 -27.41
CA CYS A 155 11.72 11.44 -27.06
C CYS A 155 12.03 12.34 -28.25
N ARG A 156 12.03 11.82 -29.48
CA ARG A 156 12.44 12.52 -30.69
C ARG A 156 11.19 12.86 -31.49
N GLY A 157 10.57 14.00 -31.19
CA GLY A 157 9.44 14.50 -31.98
C GLY A 157 9.78 14.55 -33.47
N SER A 158 8.99 13.84 -34.28
CA SER A 158 8.87 13.87 -35.74
C SER A 158 10.10 14.30 -36.59
N GLU A 159 10.96 13.33 -36.90
CA GLU A 159 11.43 12.90 -38.25
C GLU A 159 12.56 11.90 -37.98
N TYR A 160 12.22 10.61 -38.05
CA TYR A 160 13.16 9.54 -37.74
C TYR A 160 14.19 9.42 -38.87
N ASP A 161 15.48 9.42 -38.52
CA ASP A 161 16.53 9.06 -39.46
C ASP A 161 16.26 7.66 -40.02
N GLN A 162 16.06 7.57 -41.34
CA GLN A 162 15.73 6.31 -42.01
C GLN A 162 16.85 5.27 -41.87
N ASN A 163 18.10 5.70 -41.71
CA ASN A 163 19.22 4.78 -41.47
C ASN A 163 19.11 4.15 -40.08
N LEU A 164 18.76 4.93 -39.06
CA LEU A 164 18.56 4.42 -37.70
C LEU A 164 17.34 3.50 -37.59
N ILE A 165 16.29 3.77 -38.38
CA ILE A 165 15.14 2.86 -38.49
C ILE A 165 15.60 1.49 -39.02
N ALA A 166 16.33 1.47 -40.15
CA ALA A 166 16.79 0.23 -40.75
C ALA A 166 17.69 -0.58 -39.78
N ILE A 167 18.64 0.08 -39.11
CA ILE A 167 19.49 -0.59 -38.12
C ILE A 167 18.67 -1.08 -36.92
N GLY A 168 17.66 -0.31 -36.49
CA GLY A 168 16.75 -0.68 -35.43
C GLY A 168 15.92 -1.93 -35.75
N GLU A 169 15.39 -2.04 -36.97
CA GLU A 169 14.63 -3.21 -37.42
C GLU A 169 15.50 -4.48 -37.38
N ASP A 170 16.77 -4.37 -37.80
CA ASP A 170 17.73 -5.48 -37.71
C ASP A 170 18.02 -5.89 -36.24
N VAL A 171 18.19 -4.90 -35.34
CA VAL A 171 18.39 -5.17 -33.91
C VAL A 171 17.17 -5.85 -33.30
N VAL A 172 15.96 -5.43 -33.66
CA VAL A 172 14.71 -6.05 -33.20
C VAL A 172 14.55 -7.46 -33.74
N GLN A 173 14.95 -7.71 -34.99
CA GLN A 173 14.96 -9.06 -35.55
C GLN A 173 15.88 -9.99 -34.74
N LYS A 174 17.05 -9.50 -34.31
CA LYS A 174 17.96 -10.26 -33.43
C LYS A 174 17.42 -10.48 -32.01
N CYS A 175 16.46 -9.68 -31.55
CA CYS A 175 15.82 -9.88 -30.24
C CYS A 175 14.83 -11.06 -30.21
N GLY A 176 14.51 -11.66 -31.36
CA GLY A 176 13.68 -12.88 -31.43
C GLY A 176 12.27 -12.72 -30.86
N GLY A 177 11.70 -11.51 -30.86
CA GLY A 177 10.33 -11.27 -30.37
C GLY A 177 10.15 -11.31 -28.85
N VAL A 178 11.25 -11.29 -28.07
CA VAL A 178 11.22 -11.29 -26.60
C VAL A 178 11.00 -9.86 -26.06
N PRO A 179 9.87 -9.55 -25.38
CA PRO A 179 9.54 -8.18 -24.97
C PRO A 179 10.59 -7.51 -24.07
N LEU A 180 11.18 -8.26 -23.12
CA LEU A 180 12.19 -7.73 -22.19
C LEU A 180 13.48 -7.36 -22.93
N ALA A 181 13.93 -8.18 -23.88
CA ALA A 181 15.10 -7.91 -24.70
C ALA A 181 14.89 -6.66 -25.57
N ILE A 182 13.72 -6.55 -26.19
CA ILE A 182 13.31 -5.40 -27.02
C ILE A 182 13.32 -4.10 -26.19
N LYS A 183 12.71 -4.12 -25.00
CA LYS A 183 12.69 -2.97 -24.08
C LYS A 183 14.10 -2.58 -23.63
N ALA A 184 14.94 -3.56 -23.26
CA ALA A 184 16.28 -3.32 -22.76
C ALA A 184 17.21 -2.70 -23.82
N LEU A 185 17.14 -3.16 -25.08
CA LEU A 185 17.92 -2.58 -26.17
C LEU A 185 17.31 -1.28 -26.70
N GLY A 186 15.99 -1.15 -26.74
CA GLY A 186 15.33 0.12 -27.06
C GLY A 186 15.71 1.21 -26.08
N GLY A 187 15.69 0.92 -24.77
CA GLY A 187 16.14 1.83 -23.72
C GLY A 187 17.63 2.17 -23.78
N LEU A 188 18.49 1.22 -24.19
CA LEU A 188 19.91 1.48 -24.44
C LEU A 188 20.11 2.47 -25.60
N LEU A 189 19.42 2.22 -26.71
CA LEU A 189 19.59 2.97 -27.97
C LEU A 189 18.93 4.35 -27.94
N ARG A 190 17.98 4.57 -27.02
CA ARG A 190 17.32 5.87 -26.79
C ARG A 190 18.30 7.05 -26.69
N PHE A 191 19.41 6.84 -25.98
CA PHE A 191 20.42 7.86 -25.71
C PHE A 191 21.60 7.83 -26.71
N LYS A 192 21.49 7.09 -27.81
CA LYS A 192 22.50 7.00 -28.87
C LYS A 192 22.02 7.73 -30.12
N GLU A 193 22.72 8.80 -30.48
CA GLU A 193 22.35 9.65 -31.62
C GLU A 193 23.06 9.27 -32.91
N LYS A 194 24.28 8.70 -32.82
CA LYS A 194 25.11 8.42 -34.00
C LYS A 194 24.80 7.04 -34.59
N GLU A 195 24.74 6.97 -35.91
CA GLU A 195 24.60 5.71 -36.66
C GLU A 195 25.67 4.68 -36.28
N SER A 196 26.92 5.12 -36.07
CA SER A 196 28.02 4.25 -35.65
C SER A 196 27.81 3.58 -34.29
N ASP A 197 27.12 4.22 -33.36
CA ASP A 197 26.77 3.62 -32.06
C ASP A 197 25.74 2.49 -32.22
N TRP A 198 24.80 2.64 -33.17
CA TRP A 198 23.79 1.65 -33.47
C TRP A 198 24.39 0.44 -34.21
N LEU A 199 25.27 0.68 -35.18
CA LEU A 199 26.01 -0.37 -35.88
C LEU A 199 26.88 -1.19 -34.92
N ALA A 200 27.58 -0.55 -33.98
CA ALA A 200 28.40 -1.25 -32.99
C ALA A 200 27.58 -2.23 -32.12
N ILE A 201 26.31 -1.92 -31.85
CA ILE A 201 25.39 -2.81 -31.12
C ILE A 201 24.89 -3.93 -32.02
N LYS A 202 24.53 -3.62 -33.27
CA LYS A 202 24.11 -4.60 -34.28
C LYS A 202 25.19 -5.64 -34.57
N GLU A 203 26.46 -5.23 -34.65
CA GLU A 203 27.60 -6.06 -35.07
C GLU A 203 28.35 -6.72 -33.90
N SER A 204 27.83 -6.61 -32.67
CA SER A 204 28.50 -7.14 -31.49
C SER A 204 28.64 -8.67 -31.48
N GLU A 205 29.84 -9.19 -31.26
CA GLU A 205 30.13 -10.64 -31.11
C GLU A 205 29.33 -11.33 -29.99
N MET A 206 28.74 -10.56 -29.06
CA MET A 206 27.87 -11.09 -28.00
C MET A 206 26.61 -11.78 -28.54
N TRP A 207 26.19 -11.49 -29.78
CA TRP A 207 25.05 -12.18 -30.42
C TRP A 207 25.33 -13.65 -30.69
N ASP A 208 26.60 -14.05 -30.78
CA ASP A 208 27.03 -15.38 -31.22
C ASP A 208 27.40 -16.30 -30.04
N ILE A 209 27.18 -15.87 -28.79
CA ILE A 209 27.43 -16.68 -27.60
C ILE A 209 26.30 -17.71 -27.45
N PRO A 210 26.57 -19.03 -27.49
CA PRO A 210 25.54 -20.07 -27.34
C PRO A 210 24.80 -19.94 -26.00
N GLU A 211 23.47 -20.08 -26.04
CA GLU A 211 22.59 -20.01 -24.85
C GLU A 211 22.79 -21.18 -23.87
N GLU A 212 23.52 -22.23 -24.28
CA GLU A 212 23.62 -23.51 -23.57
C GLU A 212 24.44 -23.49 -22.28
N GLU A 213 25.13 -22.40 -21.94
CA GLU A 213 25.99 -22.37 -20.73
C GLU A 213 25.44 -21.56 -19.54
N ASN A 214 24.34 -20.80 -19.62
CA ASN A 214 23.92 -19.96 -18.47
C ASN A 214 22.45 -19.45 -18.38
N ASP A 215 21.47 -19.89 -19.19
CA ASP A 215 20.05 -19.43 -19.14
C ASP A 215 19.82 -17.89 -19.24
N ILE A 216 20.87 -17.07 -19.40
CA ILE A 216 20.82 -15.61 -19.47
C ILE A 216 20.88 -15.16 -20.92
N LEU A 217 19.86 -14.41 -21.34
CA LEU A 217 19.78 -13.83 -22.70
C LEU A 217 21.02 -13.01 -23.07
N PRO A 218 21.65 -13.27 -24.24
CA PRO A 218 22.78 -12.47 -24.75
C PRO A 218 22.46 -10.97 -24.88
N THR A 219 21.20 -10.63 -25.17
CA THR A 219 20.69 -9.25 -25.26
C THR A 219 20.80 -8.49 -23.93
N LEU A 220 20.53 -9.16 -22.81
CA LEU A 220 20.63 -8.56 -21.48
C LEU A 220 22.09 -8.32 -21.09
N ARG A 221 22.98 -9.27 -21.42
CA ARG A 221 24.44 -9.12 -21.25
C ARG A 221 24.97 -7.94 -22.09
N LEU A 222 24.48 -7.80 -23.32
CA LEU A 222 24.83 -6.69 -24.19
C LEU A 222 24.39 -5.34 -23.59
N SER A 223 23.14 -5.24 -23.13
CA SER A 223 22.63 -4.02 -22.48
C SER A 223 23.44 -3.64 -21.23
N TYR A 224 23.85 -4.63 -20.44
CA TYR A 224 24.74 -4.42 -19.27
C TYR A 224 26.15 -3.97 -19.67
N LYS A 225 26.76 -4.57 -20.71
CA LYS A 225 28.12 -4.21 -21.17
C LYS A 225 28.22 -2.73 -21.57
N HIS A 226 27.13 -2.17 -22.11
CA HIS A 226 27.04 -0.76 -22.49
C HIS A 226 26.61 0.19 -21.36
N LEU A 227 26.58 -0.27 -20.11
CA LEU A 227 26.51 0.62 -18.93
C LEU A 227 27.91 1.13 -18.57
N SER A 228 27.97 2.35 -18.02
CA SER A 228 29.22 2.86 -17.45
C SER A 228 29.68 1.99 -16.27
N SER A 229 30.96 2.06 -15.88
CA SER A 229 31.50 1.28 -14.76
C SER A 229 30.69 1.44 -13.46
N HIS A 230 30.29 2.67 -13.13
CA HIS A 230 29.53 2.96 -11.92
C HIS A 230 28.10 2.39 -11.99
N LEU A 231 27.41 2.54 -13.12
CA LEU A 231 26.07 1.96 -13.31
C LEU A 231 26.10 0.42 -13.25
N ARG A 232 27.14 -0.20 -13.84
CA ARG A 232 27.33 -1.66 -13.80
C ARG A 232 27.44 -2.18 -12.36
N GLN A 233 28.26 -1.52 -11.54
CA GLN A 233 28.44 -1.91 -10.14
C GLN A 233 27.15 -1.74 -9.32
N CYS A 234 26.44 -0.62 -9.49
CA CYS A 234 25.17 -0.36 -8.81
C CYS A 234 24.09 -1.39 -9.19
N PHE A 235 23.97 -1.72 -10.48
CA PHE A 235 23.06 -2.76 -10.96
C PHE A 235 23.43 -4.15 -10.41
N ALA A 236 24.69 -4.55 -10.54
CA ALA A 236 25.14 -5.87 -10.12
C ALA A 236 24.87 -6.09 -8.61
N TYR A 237 25.03 -5.04 -7.79
CA TYR A 237 24.71 -5.10 -6.36
C TYR A 237 23.22 -5.34 -6.06
N CYS A 238 22.30 -5.03 -6.96
CA CYS A 238 20.87 -5.28 -6.75
C CYS A 238 20.54 -6.77 -6.56
N CYS A 239 21.42 -7.70 -6.93
CA CYS A 239 21.23 -9.12 -6.59
C CYS A 239 21.13 -9.38 -5.07
N ILE A 240 21.56 -8.43 -4.22
CA ILE A 240 21.41 -8.55 -2.76
C ILE A 240 19.94 -8.67 -2.33
N PHE A 241 19.00 -8.17 -3.14
CA PHE A 241 17.58 -8.37 -2.93
C PHE A 241 17.16 -9.71 -3.57
N PRO A 242 16.37 -10.54 -2.87
CA PRO A 242 15.76 -11.74 -3.42
C PRO A 242 14.92 -11.42 -4.66
N LYS A 243 14.66 -12.46 -5.45
CA LYS A 243 13.69 -12.38 -6.55
C LYS A 243 12.35 -11.92 -5.99
N ASP A 244 11.64 -11.09 -6.76
CA ASP A 244 10.36 -10.46 -6.39
C ASP A 244 10.33 -9.48 -5.22
N TYR A 245 11.49 -9.16 -4.63
CA TYR A 245 11.58 -8.18 -3.56
C TYR A 245 11.10 -6.79 -4.01
N GLU A 246 10.25 -6.15 -3.20
CA GLU A 246 9.83 -4.77 -3.42
C GLU A 246 10.90 -3.77 -2.96
N ILE A 247 11.58 -3.16 -3.92
CA ILE A 247 12.68 -2.25 -3.69
C ILE A 247 12.17 -0.81 -3.54
N GLU A 248 12.47 -0.20 -2.40
CA GLU A 248 12.34 1.24 -2.20
C GLU A 248 13.55 1.97 -2.83
N ARG A 249 13.27 2.90 -3.75
CA ARG A 249 14.32 3.66 -4.47
C ARG A 249 15.31 4.32 -3.53
N GLU A 250 14.81 5.03 -2.51
CA GLU A 250 15.64 5.79 -1.58
C GLU A 250 16.56 4.87 -0.77
N TYR A 251 16.14 3.62 -0.51
CA TYR A 251 16.93 2.65 0.25
C TYR A 251 18.05 2.09 -0.60
N LEU A 252 17.74 1.76 -1.86
CA LEU A 252 18.74 1.30 -2.82
C LEU A 252 19.85 2.34 -3.04
N ILE A 253 19.48 3.62 -3.18
CA ILE A 253 20.46 4.70 -3.33
C ILE A 253 21.36 4.79 -2.08
N GLN A 254 20.78 4.73 -0.89
CA GLN A 254 21.57 4.73 0.36
C GLN A 254 22.51 3.52 0.46
N PHE A 255 22.11 2.38 -0.10
CA PHE A 255 22.93 1.17 -0.14
C PHE A 255 24.16 1.34 -1.04
N TRP A 256 23.97 1.92 -2.22
CA TRP A 256 25.06 2.25 -3.14
C TRP A 256 26.03 3.26 -2.53
N ILE A 257 25.52 4.28 -1.83
CA ILE A 257 26.32 5.28 -1.11
C ILE A 257 27.15 4.63 0.00
N ALA A 258 26.52 3.79 0.83
CA ALA A 258 27.18 3.12 1.96
C ALA A 258 28.33 2.23 1.51
N ASN A 259 28.14 1.49 0.41
CA ASN A 259 29.19 0.66 -0.17
C ASN A 259 30.24 1.46 -0.95
N GLY A 260 29.96 2.73 -1.26
CA GLY A 260 30.89 3.60 -1.99
C GLY A 260 30.95 3.29 -3.48
N PHE A 261 29.84 2.86 -4.08
CA PHE A 261 29.73 2.63 -5.53
C PHE A 261 29.47 3.92 -6.31
N ILE A 262 28.96 4.95 -5.59
CA ILE A 262 28.66 6.27 -6.13
C ILE A 262 29.72 7.27 -5.63
N HIS A 263 30.20 8.09 -6.57
CA HIS A 263 31.12 9.18 -6.30
C HIS A 263 30.53 10.49 -6.81
N SER A 264 30.72 11.57 -6.03
CA SER A 264 30.38 12.92 -6.48
C SER A 264 31.49 13.44 -7.40
N ASN A 265 31.10 14.05 -8.51
CA ASN A 265 31.98 14.79 -9.41
C ASN A 265 32.17 16.26 -8.97
N GLY A 266 31.67 16.64 -7.79
CA GLY A 266 31.72 18.00 -7.25
C GLY A 266 30.57 18.91 -7.67
N GLN A 267 29.82 18.57 -8.73
CA GLN A 267 28.65 19.32 -9.18
C GLN A 267 27.34 18.78 -8.58
N MET A 268 27.25 17.45 -8.40
CA MET A 268 26.08 16.76 -7.87
C MET A 268 26.37 16.11 -6.51
N ASP A 269 25.39 16.12 -5.60
CA ASP A 269 25.47 15.33 -4.37
C ASP A 269 25.30 13.83 -4.67
N LEU A 270 25.69 12.97 -3.73
CA LEU A 270 25.67 11.52 -3.93
C LEU A 270 24.26 10.97 -4.21
N GLU A 271 23.24 11.56 -3.61
CA GLU A 271 21.83 11.22 -3.79
C GLU A 271 21.37 11.59 -5.20
N ASP A 272 21.82 12.73 -5.76
CA ASP A 272 21.49 13.14 -7.13
C ASP A 272 22.09 12.18 -8.15
N VAL A 273 23.37 11.80 -7.96
CA VAL A 273 24.02 10.80 -8.82
C VAL A 273 23.33 9.44 -8.66
N GLY A 274 22.89 9.10 -7.45
CA GLY A 274 22.11 7.89 -7.18
C GLY A 274 20.76 7.88 -7.91
N ASP A 275 20.04 9.00 -7.90
CA ASP A 275 18.79 9.17 -8.63
C ASP A 275 19.01 9.07 -10.15
N GLU A 276 20.08 9.67 -10.68
CA GLU A 276 20.43 9.56 -12.10
C GLU A 276 20.72 8.09 -12.49
N ILE A 277 21.50 7.37 -11.68
CA ILE A 277 21.77 5.94 -11.89
C ILE A 277 20.48 5.13 -11.84
N PHE A 278 19.64 5.35 -10.83
CA PHE A 278 18.37 4.65 -10.67
C PHE A 278 17.45 4.88 -11.87
N ASN A 279 17.30 6.13 -12.30
CA ASN A 279 16.50 6.47 -13.45
C ASN A 279 17.05 5.83 -14.73
N ASN A 280 18.37 5.81 -14.93
CA ASN A 280 18.98 5.12 -16.08
C ASN A 280 18.67 3.61 -16.10
N LEU A 281 18.68 2.95 -14.93
CA LEU A 281 18.30 1.53 -14.82
C LEU A 281 16.81 1.35 -15.14
N LEU A 282 15.94 2.25 -14.68
CA LEU A 282 14.51 2.24 -14.99
C LEU A 282 14.25 2.43 -16.50
N TRP A 283 14.92 3.40 -17.13
CA TRP A 283 14.80 3.68 -18.57
C TRP A 283 15.24 2.51 -19.45
N ARG A 284 16.20 1.71 -18.97
CA ARG A 284 16.69 0.50 -19.64
C ARG A 284 15.89 -0.75 -19.29
N SER A 285 14.81 -0.63 -18.52
CA SER A 285 13.99 -1.76 -18.08
C SER A 285 14.76 -2.79 -17.22
N PHE A 286 15.80 -2.34 -16.50
CA PHE A 286 16.51 -3.18 -15.52
C PHE A 286 15.73 -3.26 -14.22
N LEU A 287 14.96 -2.21 -13.92
CA LEU A 287 13.96 -2.13 -12.86
C LEU A 287 12.62 -1.76 -13.50
N HIS A 288 11.52 -2.16 -12.88
CA HIS A 288 10.18 -1.77 -13.30
C HIS A 288 9.37 -1.31 -12.09
N GLN A 289 8.49 -0.34 -12.32
CA GLN A 289 7.58 0.18 -11.31
C GLN A 289 6.33 -0.70 -11.24
N GLU A 290 5.93 -1.08 -10.03
CA GLU A 290 4.65 -1.77 -9.81
C GLU A 290 3.49 -0.76 -9.80
N PRO A 291 2.29 -1.10 -10.33
CA PRO A 291 1.11 -0.27 -10.19
C PRO A 291 0.79 -0.10 -8.69
N ASN A 292 0.72 1.14 -8.20
CA ASN A 292 0.37 1.40 -6.80
C ASN A 292 -1.03 0.84 -6.52
N GLU A 293 -1.18 0.07 -5.43
CA GLU A 293 -2.48 -0.08 -4.80
C GLU A 293 -2.99 1.30 -4.40
N TYR A 294 -4.25 1.58 -4.75
CA TYR A 294 -4.93 2.83 -4.40
C TYR A 294 -4.66 3.13 -2.92
N PHE A 295 -4.23 4.35 -2.61
CA PHE A 295 -3.93 4.92 -1.28
C PHE A 295 -2.49 4.84 -0.73
N SER A 296 -1.54 4.16 -1.38
CA SER A 296 -0.12 4.27 -0.97
C SER A 296 0.63 5.36 -1.76
N ASN A 297 1.25 6.30 -1.04
CA ASN A 297 2.23 7.25 -1.59
C ASN A 297 3.60 6.59 -1.86
N LYS A 298 3.69 5.27 -1.69
CA LYS A 298 4.93 4.50 -1.79
C LYS A 298 5.00 3.89 -3.17
N VAL A 299 5.97 4.34 -3.97
CA VAL A 299 6.26 3.73 -5.26
C VAL A 299 7.31 2.65 -5.03
N CYS A 300 6.91 1.39 -5.20
CA CYS A 300 7.80 0.24 -5.12
C CYS A 300 8.27 -0.17 -6.52
N TYR A 301 9.49 -0.69 -6.61
CA TYR A 301 10.10 -1.18 -7.84
C TYR A 301 10.49 -2.64 -7.67
N LYS A 302 10.49 -3.40 -8.77
CA LYS A 302 10.98 -4.78 -8.80
C LYS A 302 12.01 -4.97 -9.90
N MET A 303 12.91 -5.92 -9.68
CA MET A 303 13.84 -6.40 -10.69
C MET A 303 13.27 -7.69 -11.29
N HIS A 304 13.35 -7.81 -12.62
CA HIS A 304 12.94 -9.03 -13.30
C HIS A 304 13.93 -10.16 -13.01
N ASP A 305 13.48 -11.40 -12.84
CA ASP A 305 14.34 -12.56 -12.48
C ASP A 305 15.54 -12.74 -13.41
N LEU A 306 15.37 -12.69 -14.74
CA LEU A 306 16.52 -12.72 -15.68
C LEU A 306 17.53 -11.58 -15.48
N MET A 307 17.09 -10.39 -15.05
CA MET A 307 17.99 -9.30 -14.69
C MET A 307 18.68 -9.56 -13.35
N HIS A 308 17.96 -10.17 -12.41
CA HIS A 308 18.52 -10.64 -11.15
C HIS A 308 19.58 -11.73 -11.37
N ASP A 309 19.31 -12.74 -12.22
CA ASP A 309 20.24 -13.80 -12.61
C ASP A 309 21.49 -13.23 -13.26
N LEU A 310 21.32 -12.25 -14.15
CA LEU A 310 22.44 -11.50 -14.72
C LEU A 310 23.26 -10.81 -13.62
N ALA A 311 22.63 -10.07 -12.71
CA ALA A 311 23.32 -9.41 -11.60
C ALA A 311 24.04 -10.40 -10.67
N LEU A 312 23.41 -11.55 -10.38
CA LEU A 312 23.98 -12.63 -9.57
C LEU A 312 25.16 -13.29 -10.27
N SER A 313 25.08 -13.55 -11.57
CA SER A 313 26.19 -14.11 -12.36
C SER A 313 27.44 -13.21 -12.32
N ILE A 314 27.23 -11.89 -12.27
CA ILE A 314 28.31 -10.89 -12.16
C ILE A 314 28.90 -10.88 -10.73
N MET A 315 28.05 -11.01 -9.71
CA MET A 315 28.43 -10.91 -8.29
C MET A 315 28.71 -12.25 -7.62
N LYS A 316 28.68 -13.38 -8.33
CA LYS A 316 28.73 -14.76 -7.79
C LYS A 316 29.84 -15.00 -6.75
N ASN A 317 30.97 -14.32 -6.90
CA ASN A 317 32.13 -14.47 -5.99
C ASN A 317 32.16 -13.43 -4.86
N GLU A 318 31.33 -12.39 -4.92
CA GLU A 318 31.32 -11.27 -3.96
C GLU A 318 30.03 -11.21 -3.13
N CYS A 319 28.90 -11.66 -3.67
CA CYS A 319 27.59 -11.66 -3.02
C CYS A 319 27.09 -13.07 -2.78
N PHE A 320 26.61 -13.35 -1.56
CA PHE A 320 25.97 -14.59 -1.20
C PHE A 320 24.58 -14.27 -0.64
N ILE A 321 23.56 -14.89 -1.23
CA ILE A 321 22.18 -14.80 -0.76
C ILE A 321 21.90 -16.13 -0.07
N MET A 322 21.62 -16.06 1.22
CA MET A 322 21.28 -17.22 2.01
C MET A 322 19.76 -17.31 2.13
N GLU A 323 19.20 -18.41 1.69
CA GLU A 323 17.77 -18.69 1.85
C GLU A 323 17.50 -19.49 3.12
N HIS A 324 16.28 -19.38 3.64
CA HIS A 324 15.83 -20.19 4.75
C HIS A 324 15.84 -21.69 4.42
N GLY A 325 16.52 -22.50 5.24
CA GLY A 325 16.61 -23.95 5.08
C GLY A 325 17.90 -24.44 4.41
N MET A 326 18.70 -23.53 3.84
CA MET A 326 20.02 -23.89 3.32
C MET A 326 20.98 -24.25 4.46
N THR A 327 21.72 -25.34 4.26
CA THR A 327 22.82 -25.78 5.14
C THR A 327 24.20 -25.47 4.54
N GLN A 328 24.24 -24.72 3.43
CA GLN A 328 25.47 -24.36 2.75
C GLN A 328 26.34 -23.43 3.60
N GLU A 329 27.64 -23.72 3.65
CA GLU A 329 28.61 -22.86 4.32
C GLU A 329 28.80 -21.54 3.57
N VAL A 330 28.78 -20.43 4.32
CA VAL A 330 29.01 -19.10 3.74
C VAL A 330 30.46 -19.02 3.22
N PRO A 331 30.68 -18.64 1.95
CA PRO A 331 32.03 -18.58 1.39
C PRO A 331 32.93 -17.57 2.13
N LYS A 332 34.18 -17.97 2.44
CA LYS A 332 35.16 -17.15 3.19
C LYS A 332 35.49 -15.79 2.53
N GLY A 333 35.35 -15.71 1.20
CA GLY A 333 35.62 -14.52 0.40
C GLY A 333 34.45 -13.53 0.28
N VAL A 334 33.28 -13.84 0.87
CA VAL A 334 32.06 -13.05 0.66
C VAL A 334 32.22 -11.61 1.14
N ARG A 335 31.73 -10.66 0.33
CA ARG A 335 31.70 -9.23 0.65
C ARG A 335 30.30 -8.73 0.98
N HIS A 336 29.28 -9.32 0.40
CA HIS A 336 27.90 -8.93 0.61
C HIS A 336 27.08 -10.17 0.95
N LEU A 337 26.48 -10.16 2.14
CA LEU A 337 25.66 -11.26 2.62
C LEU A 337 24.22 -10.76 2.78
N SER A 338 23.32 -11.39 2.05
CA SER A 338 21.87 -11.21 2.23
C SER A 338 21.29 -12.45 2.87
N TYR A 339 20.28 -12.29 3.71
CA TYR A 339 19.53 -13.41 4.26
C TYR A 339 18.06 -13.19 3.99
N ASP A 340 17.46 -14.08 3.22
CA ASP A 340 16.03 -14.05 2.95
C ASP A 340 15.27 -14.94 3.94
N ASN A 341 14.47 -14.32 4.81
CA ASN A 341 13.54 -15.04 5.69
C ASN A 341 12.15 -14.44 5.57
N PRO A 342 11.45 -14.76 4.47
CA PRO A 342 10.13 -14.21 4.19
C PRO A 342 9.08 -14.64 5.22
N TYR A 343 9.37 -15.68 6.02
CA TYR A 343 8.39 -16.35 6.87
C TYR A 343 8.65 -16.25 8.37
N ASN A 344 9.63 -15.46 8.80
CA ASN A 344 9.97 -15.19 10.21
C ASN A 344 10.18 -16.46 11.06
N LEU A 345 10.73 -17.52 10.46
CA LEU A 345 11.03 -18.75 11.17
C LEU A 345 12.32 -18.62 11.99
N GLN A 346 12.36 -19.28 13.15
CA GLN A 346 13.54 -19.36 14.00
C GLN A 346 14.69 -20.00 13.21
N CYS A 347 15.84 -19.34 13.13
CA CYS A 347 16.95 -19.80 12.31
C CYS A 347 18.27 -19.71 13.08
N HIS A 348 18.99 -20.83 13.08
CA HIS A 348 20.36 -20.93 13.59
C HIS A 348 21.37 -20.59 12.48
N ILE A 349 21.34 -19.34 12.01
CA ILE A 349 22.13 -18.89 10.84
C ILE A 349 23.64 -19.19 11.00
N PHE A 350 24.17 -19.08 12.21
CA PHE A 350 25.61 -19.17 12.47
C PHE A 350 25.99 -20.37 13.37
N GLY A 351 25.09 -21.33 13.60
CA GLY A 351 25.37 -22.48 14.46
C GLY A 351 26.62 -23.28 14.05
N ASN A 352 26.99 -23.24 12.76
CA ASN A 352 28.14 -23.95 12.19
C ASN A 352 29.19 -23.04 11.49
N ILE A 353 29.01 -21.71 11.48
CA ILE A 353 29.95 -20.81 10.79
C ILE A 353 31.05 -20.41 11.79
N ASP A 354 32.31 -20.71 11.47
CA ASP A 354 33.43 -20.07 12.18
C ASP A 354 33.48 -18.60 11.74
N VAL A 355 32.82 -17.75 12.51
CA VAL A 355 32.57 -16.36 12.16
C VAL A 355 33.87 -15.53 12.15
N ASP A 356 34.99 -16.11 12.58
CA ASP A 356 36.35 -15.57 12.41
C ASP A 356 36.82 -15.54 10.95
N GLU A 357 36.10 -16.22 10.05
CA GLU A 357 36.44 -16.32 8.62
C GLU A 357 35.81 -15.20 7.76
N LEU A 358 34.83 -14.44 8.26
CA LEU A 358 34.12 -13.38 7.51
C LEU A 358 34.87 -12.02 7.48
N LYS A 359 36.20 -12.04 7.32
CA LYS A 359 37.05 -10.83 7.35
C LYS A 359 36.82 -9.88 6.17
N SER A 360 36.26 -10.39 5.08
CA SER A 360 36.01 -9.65 3.83
C SER A 360 34.65 -8.94 3.78
N LEU A 361 33.78 -9.19 4.77
CA LEU A 361 32.39 -8.75 4.75
C LEU A 361 32.25 -7.22 4.83
N ARG A 362 31.45 -6.65 3.91
CA ARG A 362 31.17 -5.21 3.77
C ARG A 362 29.69 -4.90 3.97
N SER A 363 28.78 -5.76 3.53
CA SER A 363 27.33 -5.61 3.76
C SER A 363 26.77 -6.86 4.42
N PHE A 364 25.93 -6.65 5.43
CA PHE A 364 25.05 -7.68 5.93
C PHE A 364 23.60 -7.17 5.95
N HIS A 365 22.74 -7.82 5.18
CA HIS A 365 21.35 -7.41 4.97
C HIS A 365 20.37 -8.57 5.23
N PRO A 366 20.00 -8.82 6.49
CA PRO A 366 18.90 -9.74 6.80
C PRO A 366 17.55 -9.09 6.44
N LEU A 367 16.85 -9.70 5.50
CA LEU A 367 15.54 -9.29 5.02
C LEU A 367 14.43 -9.97 5.81
N SER A 368 13.46 -9.18 6.26
CA SER A 368 12.20 -9.67 6.81
C SER A 368 11.05 -8.80 6.32
N TYR A 369 9.96 -9.46 5.90
CA TYR A 369 8.84 -8.83 5.22
C TYR A 369 7.68 -8.44 6.15
N SER A 370 7.67 -8.87 7.41
CA SER A 370 6.43 -8.75 8.20
C SER A 370 6.54 -8.87 9.73
N ARG A 371 7.56 -9.53 10.31
CA ARG A 371 7.72 -9.71 11.79
C ARG A 371 9.22 -9.83 12.19
N PRO A 372 9.58 -9.68 13.48
CA PRO A 372 10.99 -9.64 13.88
C PRO A 372 11.76 -10.93 13.60
N LEU A 373 13.01 -10.82 13.13
CA LEU A 373 13.96 -11.93 13.13
C LEU A 373 14.57 -12.09 14.52
N HIS A 374 14.33 -13.25 15.14
CA HIS A 374 15.09 -13.63 16.33
C HIS A 374 16.45 -14.18 15.94
N LEU A 375 17.41 -13.29 15.72
CA LEU A 375 18.82 -13.62 15.47
C LEU A 375 19.52 -13.99 16.79
N TYR A 376 19.19 -15.14 17.37
CA TYR A 376 19.78 -15.59 18.64
C TYR A 376 21.30 -15.89 18.55
N ASP A 377 21.84 -16.07 17.33
CA ASP A 377 23.16 -16.69 17.13
C ASP A 377 24.24 -15.82 16.47
N ILE A 378 23.96 -14.55 16.12
CA ILE A 378 25.04 -13.69 15.58
C ILE A 378 25.84 -13.10 16.72
N SER A 379 27.05 -13.62 16.96
CA SER A 379 28.00 -13.02 17.87
C SER A 379 28.42 -11.63 17.38
N PRO A 380 28.16 -10.54 18.14
CA PRO A 380 28.55 -9.18 17.75
C PRO A 380 30.05 -9.06 17.49
N ASN A 381 30.87 -9.85 18.20
CA ASN A 381 32.31 -9.86 18.03
C ASN A 381 32.75 -10.20 16.61
N ALA A 382 32.01 -11.05 15.92
CA ALA A 382 32.45 -11.56 14.64
C ALA A 382 32.29 -10.54 13.51
N LEU A 383 31.15 -9.84 13.48
CA LEU A 383 30.89 -8.76 12.53
C LEU A 383 31.80 -7.53 12.77
N THR A 384 32.48 -7.44 13.92
CA THR A 384 33.45 -6.38 14.20
C THR A 384 34.87 -6.62 13.66
N LYS A 385 35.16 -7.81 13.13
CA LYS A 385 36.51 -8.15 12.63
C LYS A 385 36.79 -7.66 11.21
N GLY A 386 35.75 -7.42 10.41
CA GLY A 386 35.87 -7.00 9.00
C GLY A 386 35.55 -5.51 8.75
N PRO A 387 35.77 -5.01 7.52
CA PRO A 387 35.51 -3.63 7.12
C PRO A 387 34.02 -3.40 6.82
N LEU A 388 33.13 -3.76 7.75
CA LEU A 388 31.69 -3.69 7.57
C LEU A 388 31.24 -2.24 7.35
N ARG A 389 30.53 -1.99 6.25
CA ARG A 389 30.00 -0.68 5.82
C ARG A 389 28.50 -0.59 5.95
N MET A 390 27.78 -1.69 5.80
CA MET A 390 26.33 -1.73 5.89
C MET A 390 25.88 -2.85 6.80
N LEU A 391 24.95 -2.52 7.69
CA LEU A 391 24.34 -3.46 8.62
C LEU A 391 22.86 -3.12 8.79
N THR A 392 21.98 -4.08 8.59
CA THR A 392 20.55 -3.95 8.90
C THR A 392 20.17 -4.98 9.97
N PHE A 393 19.36 -4.57 10.95
CA PHE A 393 18.84 -5.46 11.99
C PHE A 393 17.33 -5.30 12.14
N PRO A 394 16.59 -6.41 12.19
CA PRO A 394 15.32 -6.43 12.87
C PRO A 394 15.53 -6.85 14.34
N PHE A 395 15.20 -5.95 15.27
CA PHE A 395 14.75 -6.23 16.64
C PHE A 395 15.75 -6.79 17.71
N ASP A 396 15.53 -6.33 18.96
CA ASP A 396 15.87 -6.87 20.30
C ASP A 396 17.29 -7.22 20.80
N HIS A 397 18.37 -6.99 20.05
CA HIS A 397 19.72 -7.34 20.55
C HIS A 397 20.69 -6.19 20.78
N LEU A 398 20.25 -4.93 20.66
CA LEU A 398 21.15 -3.77 20.79
C LEU A 398 21.84 -3.69 22.16
N GLN A 399 21.25 -4.21 23.23
CA GLN A 399 21.94 -4.31 24.53
C GLN A 399 23.23 -5.14 24.43
N LYS A 400 23.21 -6.29 23.74
CA LYS A 400 24.42 -7.13 23.51
C LYS A 400 25.44 -6.43 22.61
N TRP A 401 24.97 -5.66 21.63
CA TRP A 401 25.80 -4.96 20.64
C TRP A 401 26.41 -3.65 21.13
N SER A 402 25.81 -3.02 22.16
CA SER A 402 26.24 -1.72 22.70
C SER A 402 27.72 -1.70 23.11
N VAL A 403 28.24 -2.84 23.56
CA VAL A 403 29.63 -3.04 23.99
C VAL A 403 30.59 -3.16 22.80
N PHE A 404 30.11 -3.46 21.59
CA PHE A 404 30.95 -3.76 20.43
C PHE A 404 30.80 -2.76 19.29
N ILE A 405 29.75 -1.93 19.29
CA ILE A 405 29.43 -1.00 18.20
C ILE A 405 30.58 -0.04 17.88
N TYR A 406 31.36 0.40 18.88
CA TYR A 406 32.50 1.31 18.66
C TYR A 406 33.62 0.69 17.78
N ARG A 407 33.62 -0.64 17.62
CA ARG A 407 34.60 -1.36 16.77
C ARG A 407 34.23 -1.29 15.28
N LEU A 408 32.98 -0.99 14.94
CA LEU A 408 32.50 -0.89 13.55
C LEU A 408 32.88 0.44 12.89
N ARG A 409 34.17 0.78 12.87
CA ARG A 409 34.66 2.09 12.42
C ARG A 409 34.40 2.39 10.94
N HIS A 410 34.20 1.36 10.13
CA HIS A 410 33.93 1.49 8.69
C HIS A 410 32.44 1.61 8.36
N LEU A 411 31.56 1.49 9.36
CA LEU A 411 30.12 1.49 9.17
C LEU A 411 29.65 2.83 8.62
N ARG A 412 28.86 2.76 7.54
CA ARG A 412 28.25 3.89 6.84
C ARG A 412 26.73 3.83 6.84
N TYR A 413 26.15 2.65 6.92
CA TYR A 413 24.71 2.44 6.97
C TYR A 413 24.36 1.51 8.12
N LEU A 414 23.43 1.97 8.98
CA LEU A 414 22.89 1.19 10.06
C LEU A 414 21.38 1.33 10.09
N ASP A 415 20.67 0.21 9.93
CA ASP A 415 19.23 0.16 10.10
C ASP A 415 18.83 -0.65 11.33
N LEU A 416 18.10 0.03 12.22
CA LEU A 416 17.55 -0.45 13.47
C LEU A 416 16.03 -0.23 13.53
N SER A 417 15.41 0.05 12.38
CA SER A 417 13.98 0.34 12.29
C SER A 417 13.15 -0.78 12.91
N HIS A 418 11.98 -0.42 13.39
CA HIS A 418 11.02 -1.29 14.07
C HIS A 418 11.55 -1.95 15.36
N SER A 419 12.71 -1.53 15.88
CA SER A 419 13.28 -2.06 17.12
C SER A 419 12.64 -1.50 18.38
N ASP A 420 12.58 -2.30 19.45
CA ASP A 420 12.06 -1.92 20.77
C ASP A 420 13.07 -1.18 21.66
N ILE A 421 14.09 -0.57 21.03
CA ILE A 421 15.18 0.14 21.70
C ILE A 421 14.66 1.37 22.46
N LYS A 422 15.08 1.48 23.73
CA LYS A 422 14.74 2.64 24.58
C LYS A 422 15.78 3.76 24.52
N LEU A 423 17.06 3.40 24.42
CA LEU A 423 18.19 4.32 24.46
C LEU A 423 19.26 3.85 23.48
N LEU A 424 19.83 4.77 22.71
CA LEU A 424 21.07 4.51 21.97
C LEU A 424 22.29 4.83 22.86
N PRO A 425 23.26 3.91 23.00
CA PRO A 425 24.49 4.15 23.75
C PRO A 425 25.30 5.34 23.22
N GLU A 426 26.00 6.06 24.11
CA GLU A 426 26.90 7.17 23.72
C GLU A 426 28.05 6.72 22.80
N SER A 427 28.43 5.44 22.85
CA SER A 427 29.46 4.85 21.97
C SER A 427 29.10 4.91 20.48
N PHE A 428 27.83 5.16 20.11
CA PHE A 428 27.42 5.39 18.73
C PHE A 428 28.10 6.61 18.09
N VAL A 429 28.48 7.61 18.90
CA VAL A 429 29.20 8.80 18.43
C VAL A 429 30.58 8.43 17.85
N CYS A 430 31.13 7.28 18.23
CA CYS A 430 32.38 6.76 17.68
C CYS A 430 32.27 6.32 16.21
N LEU A 431 31.06 6.15 15.67
CA LEU A 431 30.81 5.79 14.27
C LEU A 431 30.94 7.01 13.35
N GLN A 432 32.13 7.61 13.27
CA GLN A 432 32.38 8.86 12.55
C GLN A 432 32.17 8.77 11.02
N ASN A 433 32.16 7.56 10.46
CA ASN A 433 31.91 7.32 9.04
C ASN A 433 30.43 7.04 8.73
N LEU A 434 29.55 7.03 9.74
CA LEU A 434 28.14 6.74 9.54
C LEU A 434 27.48 7.84 8.71
N GLN A 435 26.84 7.43 7.62
CA GLN A 435 26.12 8.27 6.67
C GLN A 435 24.61 8.11 6.81
N THR A 436 24.12 6.91 7.16
CA THR A 436 22.70 6.62 7.33
C THR A 436 22.46 5.90 8.66
N LEU A 437 21.54 6.45 9.45
CA LEU A 437 20.98 5.81 10.64
C LEU A 437 19.46 5.77 10.52
N LYS A 438 18.91 4.56 10.43
CA LYS A 438 17.47 4.31 10.39
C LYS A 438 16.97 3.80 11.73
N LEU A 439 15.94 4.47 12.25
CA LEU A 439 15.28 4.22 13.53
C LEU A 439 13.75 4.30 13.35
N LYS A 440 13.25 4.18 12.11
CA LYS A 440 11.82 4.30 11.79
C LYS A 440 11.02 3.33 12.64
N CYS A 441 9.86 3.74 13.14
CA CYS A 441 8.98 2.93 13.97
C CYS A 441 9.61 2.39 15.29
N CYS A 442 10.72 2.96 15.78
CA CYS A 442 11.24 2.67 17.13
C CYS A 442 10.40 3.37 18.20
N ARG A 443 9.19 2.86 18.45
CA ARG A 443 8.15 3.54 19.26
C ARG A 443 8.59 3.83 20.69
N LYS A 444 9.45 2.99 21.28
CA LYS A 444 9.96 3.07 22.66
C LYS A 444 11.21 3.95 22.82
N LEU A 445 11.81 4.45 21.72
CA LEU A 445 13.06 5.22 21.77
C LEU A 445 12.85 6.57 22.46
N CYS A 446 13.53 6.78 23.59
CA CYS A 446 13.36 7.98 24.43
C CYS A 446 14.43 9.05 24.20
N LYS A 447 15.67 8.65 23.89
CA LYS A 447 16.84 9.55 23.76
C LYS A 447 17.82 9.06 22.70
N LEU A 448 18.41 10.02 21.99
CA LEU A 448 19.58 9.84 21.13
C LEU A 448 20.87 10.21 21.90
N PRO A 449 22.06 9.78 21.43
CA PRO A 449 23.35 10.12 22.04
C PRO A 449 23.57 11.63 22.12
N ARG A 450 24.12 12.12 23.24
CA ARG A 450 24.26 13.56 23.53
C ARG A 450 25.15 14.28 22.52
N ASP A 451 26.21 13.62 22.08
CA ASP A 451 27.28 14.17 21.25
C ASP A 451 27.15 13.80 19.77
N MET A 452 25.95 13.40 19.32
CA MET A 452 25.66 13.03 17.93
C MET A 452 25.96 14.15 16.91
N SER A 453 26.05 15.41 17.34
CA SER A 453 26.47 16.52 16.48
C SER A 453 27.93 16.43 16.00
N HIS A 454 28.74 15.53 16.56
CA HIS A 454 30.09 15.23 16.06
C HIS A 454 30.10 14.23 14.89
N MET A 455 28.96 13.61 14.55
CA MET A 455 28.83 12.66 13.43
C MET A 455 28.67 13.41 12.09
N ILE A 456 29.64 14.26 11.73
CA ILE A 456 29.57 15.23 10.62
C ILE A 456 29.35 14.61 9.22
N ASN A 457 29.52 13.29 9.07
CA ASN A 457 29.27 12.58 7.82
C ASN A 457 27.85 12.06 7.69
N LEU A 458 27.01 12.20 8.72
CA LEU A 458 25.63 11.74 8.72
C LEU A 458 24.81 12.55 7.69
N ARG A 459 24.19 11.82 6.77
CA ARG A 459 23.34 12.33 5.68
C ARG A 459 21.87 11.98 5.92
N HIS A 460 21.58 10.85 6.53
CA HIS A 460 20.20 10.42 6.76
C HIS A 460 20.00 9.98 8.20
N LEU A 461 19.11 10.67 8.91
CA LEU A 461 18.58 10.28 10.21
C LEU A 461 17.08 10.09 10.09
N ASP A 462 16.65 8.83 10.06
CA ASP A 462 15.24 8.49 9.98
C ASP A 462 14.71 8.09 11.35
N ILE A 463 13.96 8.99 11.97
CA ILE A 463 13.32 8.81 13.28
C ILE A 463 11.79 8.89 13.15
N GLU A 464 11.26 8.49 11.98
CA GLU A 464 9.84 8.52 11.72
C GLU A 464 9.11 7.59 12.72
N ALA A 465 7.96 8.02 13.22
CA ALA A 465 7.16 7.28 14.22
C ALA A 465 7.91 6.89 15.53
N CYS A 466 9.01 7.57 15.87
CA CYS A 466 9.65 7.50 17.20
C CYS A 466 8.87 8.32 18.24
N ASN A 467 7.69 7.82 18.65
CA ASN A 467 6.72 8.61 19.41
C ASN A 467 7.17 8.97 20.84
N SER A 468 8.02 8.16 21.47
CA SER A 468 8.56 8.41 22.82
C SER A 468 9.79 9.34 22.85
N LEU A 469 10.32 9.76 21.70
CA LEU A 469 11.51 10.61 21.65
C LEU A 469 11.18 12.00 22.19
N THR A 470 11.90 12.42 23.24
CA THR A 470 11.56 13.65 23.97
C THR A 470 12.26 14.91 23.45
N HIS A 471 13.46 14.77 22.89
CA HIS A 471 14.28 15.87 22.37
C HIS A 471 15.38 15.34 21.45
N LEU A 472 15.94 16.24 20.62
CA LEU A 472 17.14 15.96 19.84
C LEU A 472 18.44 16.32 20.59
N PRO A 473 19.58 15.73 20.20
CA PRO A 473 20.91 16.13 20.67
C PRO A 473 21.19 17.62 20.43
N ARG A 474 22.14 18.20 21.17
CA ARG A 474 22.49 19.62 20.99
C ARG A 474 23.33 19.81 19.73
N LYS A 475 23.17 20.97 19.09
CA LYS A 475 23.96 21.46 17.94
C LYS A 475 23.81 20.61 16.68
N MET A 476 22.62 20.06 16.43
CA MET A 476 22.34 19.25 15.24
C MET A 476 22.51 20.02 13.92
N GLY A 477 22.45 21.35 13.93
CA GLY A 477 22.72 22.21 12.77
C GLY A 477 24.15 22.11 12.24
N ARG A 478 25.09 21.55 13.02
CA ARG A 478 26.45 21.24 12.57
C ARG A 478 26.49 20.15 11.48
N LEU A 479 25.45 19.33 11.38
CA LEU A 479 25.36 18.23 10.43
C LEU A 479 24.92 18.72 9.04
N THR A 480 25.67 19.64 8.43
CA THR A 480 25.29 20.32 7.18
C THR A 480 25.22 19.40 5.94
N LYS A 481 25.71 18.16 6.06
CA LYS A 481 25.55 17.10 5.04
C LYS A 481 24.21 16.35 5.14
N MET A 482 23.32 16.74 6.05
CA MET A 482 22.03 16.08 6.26
C MET A 482 21.07 16.29 5.07
N HIS A 483 20.67 15.20 4.44
CA HIS A 483 19.68 15.08 3.36
C HIS A 483 18.33 14.59 3.87
N THR A 484 18.28 13.79 4.93
CA THR A 484 17.03 13.29 5.49
C THR A 484 17.02 13.47 7.00
N LEU A 485 16.05 14.24 7.50
CA LEU A 485 15.70 14.32 8.91
C LEU A 485 14.18 14.29 9.01
N THR A 486 13.62 13.11 9.33
CA THR A 486 12.17 12.92 9.26
C THR A 486 11.41 13.65 10.36
N MET A 487 12.06 13.98 11.48
CA MET A 487 11.48 14.75 12.58
C MET A 487 12.51 15.65 13.28
N PHE A 488 12.13 16.90 13.54
CA PHE A 488 12.86 17.86 14.37
C PHE A 488 12.01 18.27 15.57
N ILE A 489 12.54 18.12 16.79
CA ILE A 489 11.84 18.46 18.04
C ILE A 489 12.45 19.74 18.60
N VAL A 490 11.69 20.85 18.59
CA VAL A 490 12.17 22.14 19.08
C VAL A 490 12.29 22.10 20.61
N GLY A 491 13.49 22.41 21.11
CA GLY A 491 13.78 22.48 22.54
C GLY A 491 13.92 23.91 23.06
N LYS A 492 13.81 24.08 24.38
CA LYS A 492 14.01 25.36 25.08
C LYS A 492 15.48 25.71 25.29
N ASP A 493 16.33 24.70 25.39
CA ASP A 493 17.76 24.85 25.65
C ASP A 493 18.51 25.37 24.43
N GLU A 494 19.60 26.11 24.67
CA GLU A 494 20.57 26.44 23.62
C GLU A 494 21.10 25.17 22.93
N GLY A 495 21.27 25.26 21.61
CA GLY A 495 21.66 24.12 20.77
C GLY A 495 20.52 23.17 20.41
N ARG A 496 19.26 23.43 20.83
CA ARG A 496 18.07 22.64 20.46
C ARG A 496 16.95 23.50 19.89
N ARG A 497 17.18 24.80 19.75
CA ARG A 497 16.20 25.74 19.23
C ARG A 497 16.06 25.54 17.72
N ILE A 498 15.02 26.15 17.17
CA ILE A 498 14.69 26.03 15.75
C ILE A 498 15.79 26.58 14.81
N GLU A 499 16.65 27.46 15.33
CA GLU A 499 17.83 27.99 14.61
C GLU A 499 18.82 26.90 14.16
N GLU A 500 18.80 25.73 14.78
CA GLU A 500 19.62 24.58 14.37
C GLU A 500 19.22 24.04 12.97
N LEU A 501 18.07 24.45 12.43
CA LEU A 501 17.67 24.11 11.06
C LEU A 501 18.29 25.05 10.00
N LYS A 502 18.91 26.17 10.42
CA LYS A 502 19.35 27.26 9.53
C LYS A 502 20.23 26.79 8.37
N ASP A 503 21.21 25.95 8.67
CA ASP A 503 22.25 25.53 7.72
C ASP A 503 21.95 24.15 7.10
N LEU A 504 20.84 23.51 7.46
CA LEU A 504 20.42 22.20 6.92
C LEU A 504 19.67 22.35 5.60
N ASN A 505 20.28 23.02 4.62
CA ASN A 505 19.63 23.37 3.34
C ASN A 505 19.59 22.21 2.34
N LYS A 506 20.36 21.13 2.59
CA LYS A 506 20.35 19.91 1.77
C LYS A 506 19.18 18.96 2.08
N LEU A 507 18.35 19.28 3.08
CA LEU A 507 17.21 18.44 3.46
C LEU A 507 16.25 18.23 2.29
N ARG A 508 15.84 16.98 2.10
CA ARG A 508 14.98 16.50 1.02
C ARG A 508 13.81 15.69 1.57
N GLY A 509 12.81 15.48 0.73
CA GLY A 509 11.68 14.60 1.05
C GLY A 509 10.76 15.22 2.10
N HIS A 510 10.64 14.61 3.27
CA HIS A 510 9.70 15.06 4.31
C HIS A 510 10.38 15.41 5.64
N ILE A 511 9.90 16.46 6.30
CA ILE A 511 10.30 16.82 7.67
C ILE A 511 9.09 17.17 8.53
N LYS A 512 9.08 16.65 9.76
CA LYS A 512 8.11 16.97 10.80
C LYS A 512 8.74 17.79 11.92
N ILE A 513 8.39 19.07 12.02
CA ILE A 513 8.80 19.94 13.11
C ILE A 513 7.76 19.86 14.23
N LYS A 514 8.17 19.48 15.44
CA LYS A 514 7.33 19.36 16.63
C LYS A 514 7.69 20.41 17.67
N ASP A 515 6.74 20.68 18.55
CA ASP A 515 6.88 21.54 19.72
C ASP A 515 7.15 23.00 19.36
N LEU A 516 6.52 23.46 18.28
CA LEU A 516 6.62 24.85 17.81
C LEU A 516 6.09 25.87 18.81
N ASP A 517 5.24 25.45 19.75
CA ASP A 517 4.78 26.24 20.90
C ASP A 517 5.92 26.72 21.81
N THR A 518 7.12 26.13 21.68
CA THR A 518 8.32 26.54 22.42
C THR A 518 9.08 27.71 21.79
N VAL A 519 8.77 28.07 20.54
CA VAL A 519 9.42 29.18 19.83
C VAL A 519 8.91 30.52 20.36
N LYS A 520 9.80 31.32 20.93
CA LYS A 520 9.43 32.56 21.64
C LYS A 520 9.36 33.79 20.75
N SER A 521 10.10 33.80 19.65
CA SER A 521 10.24 34.96 18.78
C SER A 521 10.08 34.58 17.30
N PRO A 522 9.42 35.43 16.48
CA PRO A 522 9.39 35.31 15.03
C PRO A 522 10.79 35.32 14.39
N THR A 523 11.75 36.03 15.01
CA THR A 523 13.14 36.06 14.55
C THR A 523 13.78 34.67 14.60
N ASP A 524 13.50 33.90 15.66
CA ASP A 524 14.02 32.55 15.84
C ASP A 524 13.42 31.62 14.79
N ALA A 525 12.10 31.73 14.57
CA ALA A 525 11.41 30.99 13.52
C ALA A 525 12.01 31.26 12.13
N LYS A 526 12.28 32.53 11.81
CA LYS A 526 12.91 32.92 10.53
C LYS A 526 14.30 32.31 10.34
N MET A 527 15.06 32.09 11.41
CA MET A 527 16.36 31.43 11.34
C MET A 527 16.28 29.97 10.88
N ALA A 528 15.12 29.31 11.00
CA ALA A 528 14.92 27.96 10.47
C ALA A 528 15.13 27.87 8.94
N ASN A 529 15.00 29.01 8.25
CA ASN A 529 15.29 29.17 6.82
C ASN A 529 14.63 28.08 5.95
N LEU A 530 13.32 27.87 6.13
CA LEU A 530 12.57 26.87 5.36
C LEU A 530 12.47 27.25 3.87
N ALA A 531 12.52 28.55 3.56
CA ALA A 531 12.51 29.07 2.21
C ALA A 531 13.72 28.61 1.36
N ASN A 532 14.88 28.31 1.96
CA ASN A 532 16.06 27.83 1.23
C ASN A 532 16.12 26.29 1.09
N LYS A 533 15.16 25.55 1.64
CA LYS A 533 15.13 24.07 1.58
C LYS A 533 14.39 23.60 0.33
N SER A 534 14.99 23.88 -0.84
CA SER A 534 14.37 23.69 -2.16
C SER A 534 14.03 22.25 -2.55
N ASN A 535 14.69 21.28 -1.92
CA ASN A 535 14.50 19.84 -2.15
C ASN A 535 13.42 19.22 -1.25
N LEU A 536 12.79 20.01 -0.37
CA LEU A 536 11.76 19.53 0.53
C LEU A 536 10.41 19.42 -0.17
N GLU A 537 9.84 18.22 -0.18
CA GLU A 537 8.54 17.94 -0.81
C GLU A 537 7.38 17.99 0.18
N SER A 538 7.63 17.68 1.47
CA SER A 538 6.61 17.63 2.50
C SER A 538 7.05 18.25 3.82
N LEU A 539 6.20 19.10 4.39
CA LEU A 539 6.45 19.80 5.63
C LEU A 539 5.29 19.57 6.60
N SER A 540 5.60 19.11 7.81
CA SER A 540 4.65 19.04 8.91
C SER A 540 5.08 19.96 10.05
N LEU A 541 4.24 20.92 10.41
CA LEU A 541 4.44 21.83 11.54
C LEU A 541 3.43 21.47 12.64
N ASN A 542 3.93 21.08 13.82
CA ASN A 542 3.10 20.67 14.95
C ASN A 542 3.37 21.49 16.20
N TRP A 543 2.30 22.02 16.76
CA TRP A 543 2.25 22.61 18.10
C TRP A 543 1.68 21.61 19.09
N ARG A 544 2.13 21.69 20.36
CA ARG A 544 1.50 20.93 21.44
C ARG A 544 0.17 21.56 21.81
N VAL A 545 -0.90 20.78 21.71
CA VAL A 545 -2.22 21.17 22.20
C VAL A 545 -2.21 21.04 23.73
N ASN A 546 -2.08 22.16 24.45
CA ASN A 546 -2.11 22.22 25.91
C ASN A 546 -3.23 23.16 26.37
N GLU A 547 -4.28 22.60 26.97
CA GLU A 547 -5.51 23.31 27.39
C GLU A 547 -5.31 24.36 28.51
N ARG A 548 -4.13 24.44 29.14
CA ARG A 548 -3.92 25.21 30.38
C ARG A 548 -3.33 26.62 30.21
N ASP A 549 -2.89 27.02 29.01
CA ASP A 549 -2.07 28.23 28.79
C ASP A 549 -2.54 29.09 27.57
N VAL A 550 -3.82 29.01 27.27
CA VAL A 550 -4.38 29.21 25.92
C VAL A 550 -4.42 30.67 25.42
N ALA A 551 -4.39 31.68 26.29
CA ALA A 551 -4.66 33.07 25.89
C ALA A 551 -3.41 33.89 25.45
N ARG A 552 -2.20 33.54 25.91
CA ARG A 552 -0.99 34.38 25.68
C ARG A 552 -0.16 34.00 24.43
N ARG A 553 -0.48 32.92 23.72
CA ARG A 553 0.37 32.37 22.64
C ARG A 553 -0.16 32.54 21.21
N ALA A 554 -1.45 32.78 20.99
CA ALA A 554 -2.04 32.89 19.64
C ALA A 554 -1.34 33.93 18.74
N SER A 555 -1.12 35.15 19.25
CA SER A 555 -0.43 36.22 18.49
C SER A 555 1.05 35.92 18.22
N ILE A 556 1.69 35.10 19.05
CA ILE A 556 3.07 34.66 18.83
C ILE A 556 3.08 33.59 17.74
N ASP A 557 2.18 32.60 17.85
CA ASP A 557 2.06 31.51 16.88
C ASP A 557 1.77 32.03 15.47
N GLU A 558 0.92 33.05 15.32
CA GLU A 558 0.70 33.75 14.05
C GLU A 558 1.99 34.29 13.43
N LYS A 559 2.76 35.03 14.22
CA LYS A 559 4.03 35.62 13.76
C LYS A 559 5.11 34.56 13.52
N VAL A 560 5.10 33.47 14.30
CA VAL A 560 5.99 32.32 14.12
C VAL A 560 5.67 31.61 12.81
N LEU A 561 4.39 31.30 12.55
CA LEU A 561 3.96 30.65 11.33
C LEU A 561 4.21 31.54 10.09
N GLU A 562 3.97 32.86 10.19
CA GLU A 562 4.36 33.84 9.16
C GLU A 562 5.86 33.77 8.83
N SER A 563 6.70 33.57 9.84
CA SER A 563 8.17 33.48 9.69
C SER A 563 8.67 32.12 9.20
N LEU A 564 7.81 31.10 9.13
CA LEU A 564 8.13 29.74 8.68
C LEU A 564 7.73 29.49 7.22
N GLN A 565 7.88 30.51 6.36
CA GLN A 565 7.61 30.39 4.94
C GLN A 565 8.44 29.25 4.30
N PRO A 566 7.79 28.22 3.73
CA PRO A 566 8.48 27.14 3.04
C PRO A 566 8.89 27.52 1.61
N HIS A 567 9.78 26.73 1.01
CA HIS A 567 10.12 26.88 -0.41
C HIS A 567 8.89 26.59 -1.30
N THR A 568 8.80 27.25 -2.46
CA THR A 568 7.71 27.15 -3.44
C THR A 568 7.56 25.78 -4.12
N ASN A 569 8.50 24.84 -3.88
CA ASN A 569 8.50 23.49 -4.46
C ASN A 569 7.73 22.49 -3.59
N LEU A 570 7.22 22.94 -2.43
CA LEU A 570 6.54 22.09 -1.49
C LEU A 570 5.27 21.48 -2.11
N LYS A 571 5.15 20.15 -2.02
CA LYS A 571 3.99 19.39 -2.53
C LYS A 571 2.97 19.08 -1.45
N ARG A 572 3.40 18.91 -0.19
CA ARG A 572 2.50 18.55 0.93
C ARG A 572 2.74 19.40 2.17
N LEU A 573 1.69 20.00 2.70
CA LEU A 573 1.72 20.78 3.94
C LEU A 573 0.79 20.18 5.00
N ILE A 574 1.30 19.96 6.21
CA ILE A 574 0.54 19.47 7.36
C ILE A 574 0.71 20.46 8.51
N LEU A 575 -0.38 21.10 8.94
CA LEU A 575 -0.41 21.96 10.13
C LEU A 575 -1.24 21.28 11.21
N ARG A 576 -0.69 21.19 12.43
CA ARG A 576 -1.39 20.60 13.57
C ARG A 576 -1.27 21.42 14.84
N GLY A 577 -2.38 21.66 15.52
CA GLY A 577 -2.40 22.32 16.83
C GLY A 577 -2.13 23.82 16.78
N TYR A 578 -2.25 24.43 15.60
CA TYR A 578 -2.00 25.87 15.43
C TYR A 578 -3.11 26.68 16.11
N GLU A 579 -2.72 27.59 17.00
CA GLU A 579 -3.63 28.35 17.88
C GLU A 579 -3.83 29.81 17.45
N GLY A 580 -3.29 30.21 16.28
CA GLY A 580 -3.54 31.53 15.71
C GLY A 580 -4.94 31.64 15.08
N LYS A 581 -5.45 32.87 14.97
CA LYS A 581 -6.76 33.15 14.36
C LYS A 581 -6.71 33.17 12.86
N GLU A 582 -5.61 33.67 12.30
CA GLU A 582 -5.40 33.81 10.86
C GLU A 582 -4.27 32.93 10.34
N PHE A 583 -4.34 32.55 9.07
CA PHE A 583 -3.24 31.93 8.35
C PHE A 583 -2.28 32.99 7.76
N PRO A 584 -0.99 32.65 7.59
CA PRO A 584 0.04 33.58 7.14
C PRO A 584 -0.15 34.00 5.67
N ARG A 585 0.46 35.12 5.28
CA ARG A 585 0.36 35.69 3.93
C ARG A 585 0.81 34.71 2.86
N TRP A 586 1.91 33.99 3.10
CA TRP A 586 2.41 32.99 2.14
C TRP A 586 1.42 31.84 1.88
N MET A 587 0.46 31.59 2.76
CA MET A 587 -0.62 30.62 2.54
C MET A 587 -1.86 31.26 1.91
N ARG A 588 -2.10 32.55 2.17
CA ARG A 588 -3.22 33.32 1.61
C ARG A 588 -2.98 33.76 0.16
N ASP A 589 -1.74 34.06 -0.22
CA ASP A 589 -1.38 34.72 -1.49
C ASP A 589 -0.85 33.74 -2.57
N MET A 590 -1.25 32.45 -2.53
CA MET A 590 -0.86 31.40 -3.50
C MET A 590 0.65 31.23 -3.72
N MET A 591 1.49 31.53 -2.72
CA MET A 591 2.96 31.44 -2.86
C MET A 591 3.49 30.00 -2.96
N LEU A 592 2.61 28.99 -2.90
CA LEU A 592 2.94 27.57 -2.95
C LEU A 592 2.18 26.86 -4.10
N PRO A 593 2.50 27.17 -5.37
CA PRO A 593 1.73 26.70 -6.53
C PRO A 593 1.82 25.19 -6.75
N ASN A 594 2.84 24.53 -6.21
CA ASN A 594 3.11 23.10 -6.37
C ASN A 594 2.40 22.21 -5.33
N LEU A 595 1.56 22.78 -4.47
CA LEU A 595 0.86 22.01 -3.43
C LEU A 595 -0.17 21.05 -4.04
N VAL A 596 0.03 19.77 -3.71
CA VAL A 596 -0.85 18.65 -4.07
C VAL A 596 -1.72 18.22 -2.89
N GLY A 597 -1.22 18.37 -1.65
CA GLY A 597 -1.95 17.95 -0.46
C GLY A 597 -1.81 18.88 0.74
N ILE A 598 -2.92 19.18 1.41
CA ILE A 598 -2.96 20.01 2.62
C ILE A 598 -3.74 19.28 3.71
N LYS A 599 -3.18 19.23 4.92
CA LYS A 599 -3.85 18.73 6.12
C LYS A 599 -3.79 19.74 7.24
N LEU A 600 -4.94 20.18 7.71
CA LEU A 600 -5.11 21.06 8.87
C LEU A 600 -5.80 20.25 9.97
N SER A 601 -5.20 20.15 11.15
CA SER A 601 -5.76 19.34 12.25
C SER A 601 -5.62 20.05 13.60
N LYS A 602 -6.70 20.10 14.37
CA LYS A 602 -6.74 20.72 15.71
C LYS A 602 -6.32 22.19 15.69
N CYS A 603 -6.72 22.93 14.66
CA CYS A 603 -6.49 24.38 14.56
C CYS A 603 -7.72 25.13 15.08
N SER A 604 -8.07 24.92 16.35
CA SER A 604 -9.40 25.19 16.91
C SER A 604 -9.80 26.66 16.88
N LYS A 605 -8.85 27.59 16.99
CA LYS A 605 -9.09 29.04 17.01
C LYS A 605 -9.10 29.72 15.64
N CYS A 606 -8.74 29.03 14.57
CA CYS A 606 -8.76 29.63 13.25
C CYS A 606 -10.21 29.96 12.85
N GLU A 607 -10.46 31.22 12.51
CA GLU A 607 -11.80 31.71 12.15
C GLU A 607 -12.09 31.47 10.67
N HIS A 608 -11.05 31.55 9.82
CA HIS A 608 -11.15 31.42 8.37
C HIS A 608 -10.02 30.56 7.80
N LEU A 609 -10.32 29.81 6.74
CA LEU A 609 -9.31 29.18 5.89
C LEU A 609 -8.67 30.22 4.95
N PRO A 610 -7.48 29.94 4.38
CA PRO A 610 -6.85 30.85 3.41
C PRO A 610 -7.77 31.07 2.20
N SER A 611 -8.05 32.33 1.86
CA SER A 611 -9.04 32.71 0.84
C SER A 611 -8.74 32.17 -0.57
N LEU A 612 -7.45 32.09 -0.95
CA LEU A 612 -7.05 31.57 -2.26
C LEU A 612 -6.77 30.06 -2.28
N LEU A 613 -7.05 29.34 -1.18
CA LEU A 613 -6.86 27.89 -1.10
C LEU A 613 -7.62 27.15 -2.22
N GLY A 614 -8.82 27.64 -2.54
CA GLY A 614 -9.68 27.13 -3.61
C GLY A 614 -9.12 27.29 -5.02
N ARG A 615 -8.06 28.08 -5.22
CA ARG A 615 -7.52 28.38 -6.56
C ARG A 615 -6.23 27.62 -6.86
N LEU A 616 -5.77 26.77 -5.95
CA LEU A 616 -4.54 26.00 -6.16
C LEU A 616 -4.75 24.96 -7.28
N PRO A 617 -4.02 25.04 -8.41
CA PRO A 617 -4.32 24.25 -9.61
C PRO A 617 -3.96 22.77 -9.44
N LEU A 618 -3.03 22.43 -8.56
CA LEU A 618 -2.53 21.06 -8.36
C LEU A 618 -3.06 20.38 -7.11
N LEU A 619 -3.91 21.05 -6.31
CA LEU A 619 -4.40 20.52 -5.04
C LEU A 619 -5.39 19.38 -5.28
N GLN A 620 -4.98 18.16 -4.90
CA GLN A 620 -5.75 16.93 -5.05
C GLN A 620 -6.32 16.42 -3.72
N TYR A 621 -5.65 16.72 -2.60
CA TYR A 621 -5.98 16.19 -1.28
C TYR A 621 -6.14 17.30 -0.24
N LEU A 622 -7.31 17.41 0.38
CA LEU A 622 -7.55 18.35 1.47
C LEU A 622 -8.19 17.64 2.66
N THR A 623 -7.55 17.74 3.82
CA THR A 623 -8.08 17.24 5.10
C THR A 623 -8.16 18.36 6.11
N ILE A 624 -9.34 18.58 6.68
CA ILE A 624 -9.61 19.59 7.70
C ILE A 624 -10.24 18.87 8.89
N ASP A 625 -9.58 18.93 10.05
CA ASP A 625 -9.99 18.23 11.26
C ASP A 625 -9.91 19.15 12.49
N GLY A 626 -10.96 19.21 13.31
CA GLY A 626 -10.94 19.87 14.61
C GLY A 626 -10.69 21.39 14.54
N MET A 627 -11.46 22.09 13.71
CA MET A 627 -11.42 23.55 13.57
C MET A 627 -12.77 24.16 13.96
N ASP A 628 -12.88 24.58 15.23
CA ASP A 628 -14.17 24.86 15.86
C ASP A 628 -14.82 26.16 15.37
N HIS A 629 -14.05 27.17 14.98
CA HIS A 629 -14.59 28.50 14.63
C HIS A 629 -14.85 28.69 13.14
N VAL A 630 -14.43 27.75 12.29
CA VAL A 630 -14.62 27.83 10.84
C VAL A 630 -16.10 27.67 10.51
N LYS A 631 -16.70 28.72 9.97
CA LYS A 631 -18.11 28.71 9.50
C LYS A 631 -18.27 28.38 8.03
N VAL A 632 -17.27 28.69 7.21
CA VAL A 632 -17.30 28.54 5.76
C VAL A 632 -15.94 28.05 5.27
N LEU A 633 -15.90 27.16 4.27
CA LEU A 633 -14.62 26.67 3.74
C LEU A 633 -13.89 27.74 2.91
N LEU A 634 -14.59 28.55 2.13
CA LEU A 634 -14.00 29.65 1.37
C LEU A 634 -14.87 30.91 1.45
N GLN A 635 -14.23 32.05 1.69
CA GLN A 635 -14.85 33.36 1.63
C GLN A 635 -14.32 34.09 0.39
N GLU A 636 -15.18 34.36 -0.58
CA GLU A 636 -14.83 35.25 -1.69
C GLU A 636 -14.89 36.70 -1.19
N ASN A 637 -13.72 37.30 -0.98
CA ASN A 637 -13.64 38.72 -0.71
C ASN A 637 -13.70 39.49 -2.04
N ASN A 638 -14.84 40.12 -2.34
CA ASN A 638 -15.02 41.11 -3.40
C ASN A 638 -14.15 42.39 -3.24
N GLN A 639 -13.13 42.39 -2.37
CA GLN A 639 -12.28 43.55 -2.06
C GLN A 639 -10.86 43.47 -2.63
N LEU A 640 -10.49 42.42 -3.38
CA LEU A 640 -9.31 42.45 -4.25
C LEU A 640 -9.63 43.08 -5.63
N VAL A 641 -10.55 44.05 -5.64
CA VAL A 641 -10.83 44.94 -6.76
C VAL A 641 -9.76 46.04 -6.74
N GLY A 642 -8.59 45.70 -7.24
CA GLY A 642 -7.46 46.62 -7.41
C GLY A 642 -6.72 46.44 -8.72
N ASP A 643 -6.75 45.25 -9.33
CA ASP A 643 -6.28 45.01 -10.69
C ASP A 643 -7.37 44.29 -11.49
N ALA A 644 -8.13 45.08 -12.23
CA ALA A 644 -9.08 44.61 -13.23
C ALA A 644 -8.32 44.01 -14.42
N SER A 645 -7.73 42.81 -14.28
CA SER A 645 -7.25 42.02 -15.43
C SER A 645 -7.06 40.50 -15.23
N VAL A 646 -7.52 39.86 -14.14
CA VAL A 646 -7.49 38.38 -14.06
C VAL A 646 -8.73 37.81 -13.35
N MET A 647 -9.90 38.01 -13.93
CA MET A 647 -11.05 37.15 -13.65
C MET A 647 -11.77 36.84 -14.95
N ASN A 648 -11.64 35.60 -15.41
CA ASN A 648 -12.72 34.99 -16.16
C ASN A 648 -13.74 34.50 -15.12
N ALA A 649 -15.00 34.92 -15.25
CA ALA A 649 -16.09 34.60 -14.33
C ALA A 649 -16.49 33.09 -14.28
N ASN A 650 -15.65 32.21 -14.84
CA ASN A 650 -15.85 30.78 -15.11
C ASN A 650 -14.73 29.88 -14.52
N GLU A 651 -13.81 30.39 -13.69
CA GLU A 651 -12.77 29.54 -13.09
C GLU A 651 -13.35 28.63 -12.00
N ALA A 652 -13.16 27.32 -12.16
CA ALA A 652 -13.58 26.33 -11.19
C ALA A 652 -12.77 26.43 -9.89
N LEU A 653 -13.46 26.33 -8.75
CA LEU A 653 -12.82 26.22 -7.44
C LEU A 653 -12.42 24.77 -7.20
N PHE A 654 -11.20 24.57 -6.71
CA PHE A 654 -10.58 23.27 -6.48
C PHE A 654 -10.55 22.40 -7.75
N PRO A 655 -9.92 22.87 -8.84
CA PRO A 655 -10.06 22.27 -10.18
C PRO A 655 -9.52 20.83 -10.27
N SER A 656 -8.54 20.47 -9.44
CA SER A 656 -7.90 19.13 -9.45
C SER A 656 -8.24 18.28 -8.22
N MET A 657 -9.18 18.70 -7.37
CA MET A 657 -9.46 18.03 -6.11
C MET A 657 -10.02 16.63 -6.33
N LYS A 658 -9.39 15.61 -5.73
CA LYS A 658 -9.83 14.21 -5.78
C LYS A 658 -10.39 13.71 -4.46
N THR A 659 -9.83 14.19 -3.34
CA THR A 659 -10.18 13.71 -2.01
C THR A 659 -10.35 14.87 -1.04
N LEU A 660 -11.54 14.97 -0.45
CA LEU A 660 -11.86 15.95 0.58
C LEU A 660 -12.32 15.24 1.86
N THR A 661 -11.72 15.61 2.99
CA THR A 661 -12.10 15.09 4.31
C THR A 661 -12.34 16.25 5.27
N LEU A 662 -13.55 16.32 5.80
CA LEU A 662 -14.00 17.30 6.78
C LEU A 662 -14.37 16.55 8.06
N SER A 663 -13.71 16.86 9.17
CA SER A 663 -13.94 16.16 10.44
C SER A 663 -13.97 17.12 11.62
N ASN A 664 -14.91 16.93 12.56
CA ASN A 664 -15.00 17.72 13.79
C ASN A 664 -15.03 19.24 13.51
N LEU A 665 -15.99 19.68 12.72
CA LEU A 665 -16.22 21.10 12.38
C LEU A 665 -17.60 21.55 12.90
N PRO A 666 -17.73 21.81 14.21
CA PRO A 666 -19.03 22.02 14.87
C PRO A 666 -19.79 23.26 14.39
N ASN A 667 -19.08 24.28 13.88
CA ASN A 667 -19.69 25.53 13.41
C ASN A 667 -19.67 25.69 11.88
N LEU A 668 -19.24 24.68 11.12
CA LEU A 668 -19.24 24.77 9.66
C LEU A 668 -20.68 24.77 9.14
N GLU A 669 -21.08 25.87 8.51
CA GLU A 669 -22.43 26.10 7.99
C GLU A 669 -22.51 25.90 6.48
N ASP A 670 -21.53 26.40 5.72
CA ASP A 670 -21.59 26.46 4.26
C ASP A 670 -20.22 26.17 3.61
N TRP A 671 -20.23 25.81 2.32
CA TRP A 671 -19.00 25.54 1.58
C TRP A 671 -18.33 26.84 1.11
N ILE A 672 -19.09 27.73 0.48
CA ILE A 672 -18.59 29.00 -0.05
C ILE A 672 -19.62 30.10 0.22
N VAL A 673 -19.16 31.30 0.55
CA VAL A 673 -20.00 32.51 0.61
C VAL A 673 -19.79 33.36 -0.63
N GLY A 674 -20.88 33.74 -1.30
CA GLY A 674 -20.89 34.74 -2.39
C GLY A 674 -21.13 34.18 -3.81
N VAL A 675 -21.22 32.86 -3.96
CA VAL A 675 -21.50 32.22 -5.27
C VAL A 675 -23.02 32.17 -5.50
N GLU A 676 -23.49 32.75 -6.60
CA GLU A 676 -24.87 32.61 -7.06
C GLU A 676 -25.20 31.11 -7.26
N LYS A 677 -26.42 30.67 -6.94
CA LYS A 677 -26.83 29.25 -7.02
C LYS A 677 -26.52 28.58 -8.37
N GLU A 678 -26.46 29.36 -9.45
CA GLU A 678 -26.14 28.89 -10.81
C GLU A 678 -24.68 28.46 -10.99
N LYS A 679 -23.77 28.81 -10.07
CA LYS A 679 -22.33 28.54 -10.12
C LYS A 679 -21.85 27.46 -9.13
N GLU A 680 -22.75 26.81 -8.39
CA GLU A 680 -22.41 25.69 -7.50
C GLU A 680 -21.79 24.48 -8.24
N SER A 681 -22.06 24.34 -9.55
CA SER A 681 -21.46 23.32 -10.43
C SER A 681 -19.95 23.47 -10.66
N LEU A 682 -19.38 24.62 -10.29
CA LEU A 682 -17.95 24.93 -10.46
C LEU A 682 -17.12 24.56 -9.22
N VAL A 683 -17.72 23.94 -8.20
CA VAL A 683 -17.06 23.59 -6.93
C VAL A 683 -16.59 22.13 -6.98
N CYS A 684 -15.27 21.92 -6.91
CA CYS A 684 -14.64 20.60 -6.85
C CYS A 684 -15.05 19.66 -8.03
N PRO A 685 -14.83 20.06 -9.30
CA PRO A 685 -15.33 19.31 -10.48
C PRO A 685 -14.78 17.88 -10.62
N CYS A 686 -13.63 17.58 -10.02
CA CYS A 686 -12.96 16.26 -10.12
C CYS A 686 -13.03 15.42 -8.83
N LEU A 687 -13.91 15.77 -7.88
CA LEU A 687 -13.94 15.12 -6.57
C LEU A 687 -14.44 13.68 -6.67
N GLU A 688 -13.58 12.72 -6.31
CA GLU A 688 -13.89 11.29 -6.35
C GLU A 688 -14.31 10.74 -4.97
N TYR A 689 -13.72 11.28 -3.89
CA TYR A 689 -13.94 10.84 -2.51
C TYR A 689 -14.25 12.02 -1.57
N LEU A 690 -15.35 11.90 -0.84
CA LEU A 690 -15.77 12.87 0.18
C LEU A 690 -16.07 12.16 1.50
N SER A 691 -15.43 12.60 2.59
CA SER A 691 -15.72 12.15 3.94
C SER A 691 -16.09 13.35 4.82
N ILE A 692 -17.25 13.30 5.45
CA ILE A 692 -17.75 14.30 6.39
C ILE A 692 -18.04 13.62 7.72
N THR A 693 -17.40 14.07 8.79
CA THR A 693 -17.53 13.48 10.13
C THR A 693 -17.80 14.59 11.15
N ASN A 694 -18.90 14.51 11.90
CA ASN A 694 -19.22 15.44 12.98
C ASN A 694 -19.22 16.92 12.54
N CYS A 695 -20.03 17.24 11.52
CA CYS A 695 -20.26 18.58 10.97
C CYS A 695 -21.76 18.94 11.04
N PRO A 696 -22.32 19.24 12.23
CA PRO A 696 -23.76 19.29 12.47
C PRO A 696 -24.49 20.48 11.84
N LYS A 697 -23.80 21.58 11.52
CA LYS A 697 -24.42 22.81 10.99
C LYS A 697 -24.37 22.95 9.46
N LEU A 698 -23.72 22.01 8.76
CA LEU A 698 -23.49 22.11 7.33
C LEU A 698 -24.81 21.97 6.57
N LYS A 699 -25.17 22.97 5.76
CA LYS A 699 -26.52 23.16 5.17
C LYS A 699 -26.80 22.35 3.89
N GLY A 700 -25.89 21.47 3.48
CA GLY A 700 -26.08 20.59 2.32
C GLY A 700 -24.79 20.27 1.58
N LEU A 701 -24.90 19.47 0.52
CA LEU A 701 -23.80 19.17 -0.40
C LEU A 701 -23.92 20.04 -1.67
N PRO A 702 -22.80 20.53 -2.24
CA PRO A 702 -22.80 21.15 -3.57
C PRO A 702 -23.08 20.10 -4.66
N GLN A 703 -23.26 20.55 -5.91
CA GLN A 703 -23.41 19.64 -7.05
C GLN A 703 -22.09 18.93 -7.37
N LEU A 704 -21.95 17.67 -6.94
CA LEU A 704 -20.73 16.87 -7.08
C LEU A 704 -20.92 15.73 -8.09
N GLN A 705 -20.83 16.03 -9.38
CA GLN A 705 -21.14 15.09 -10.46
C GLN A 705 -20.15 13.93 -10.62
N THR A 706 -18.90 14.08 -10.14
CA THR A 706 -17.84 13.06 -10.28
C THR A 706 -17.66 12.20 -9.03
N LEU A 707 -18.45 12.43 -7.97
CA LEU A 707 -18.29 11.78 -6.68
C LEU A 707 -18.61 10.29 -6.73
N GLN A 708 -17.60 9.45 -6.45
CA GLN A 708 -17.71 7.99 -6.49
C GLN A 708 -17.94 7.37 -5.11
N SER A 709 -17.40 7.98 -4.06
CA SER A 709 -17.46 7.48 -2.70
C SER A 709 -17.76 8.60 -1.70
N LEU A 710 -18.80 8.38 -0.88
CA LEU A 710 -19.26 9.32 0.12
C LEU A 710 -19.34 8.64 1.50
N THR A 711 -18.74 9.26 2.50
CA THR A 711 -18.83 8.87 3.90
C THR A 711 -19.43 10.02 4.71
N ILE A 712 -20.54 9.78 5.40
CA ILE A 712 -21.19 10.75 6.29
C ILE A 712 -21.30 10.13 7.68
N HIS A 713 -20.55 10.68 8.64
CA HIS A 713 -20.55 10.28 10.03
C HIS A 713 -21.08 11.43 10.91
N GLY A 714 -22.06 11.16 11.78
CA GLY A 714 -22.63 12.12 12.72
C GLY A 714 -24.01 12.68 12.34
N ASP A 715 -24.77 13.11 13.35
CA ASP A 715 -26.19 13.51 13.29
C ASP A 715 -26.46 14.77 12.43
N ASN A 716 -26.34 14.69 11.11
CA ASN A 716 -26.74 15.74 10.17
C ASN A 716 -27.65 15.18 9.06
N MET A 717 -28.96 15.26 9.30
CA MET A 717 -29.99 14.80 8.36
C MET A 717 -30.10 15.65 7.09
N ILE A 718 -29.63 16.90 7.10
CA ILE A 718 -29.69 17.79 5.93
C ILE A 718 -28.67 17.31 4.88
N LEU A 719 -27.47 16.94 5.32
CA LEU A 719 -26.45 16.34 4.45
C LEU A 719 -26.93 15.02 3.85
N LEU A 720 -27.59 14.21 4.67
CA LEU A 720 -28.15 12.95 4.20
C LEU A 720 -29.19 13.16 3.09
N ARG A 721 -30.10 14.13 3.23
CA ARG A 721 -31.06 14.49 2.17
C ARG A 721 -30.39 15.02 0.88
N SER A 722 -29.18 15.59 0.99
CA SER A 722 -28.45 16.10 -0.17
C SER A 722 -27.88 15.00 -1.07
N VAL A 723 -27.86 13.75 -0.60
CA VAL A 723 -27.43 12.57 -1.38
C VAL A 723 -28.34 12.35 -2.60
N GLU A 724 -29.60 12.78 -2.54
CA GLU A 724 -30.57 12.71 -3.65
C GLU A 724 -30.08 13.40 -4.94
N ASN A 725 -29.14 14.33 -4.85
CA ASN A 725 -28.66 15.11 -6.00
C ASN A 725 -27.40 14.51 -6.67
N LEU A 726 -26.87 13.38 -6.17
CA LEU A 726 -25.63 12.78 -6.66
C LEU A 726 -25.93 11.73 -7.74
N THR A 727 -25.16 11.74 -8.84
CA THR A 727 -25.45 10.91 -10.03
C THR A 727 -24.40 9.84 -10.33
N SER A 728 -23.20 9.92 -9.74
CA SER A 728 -22.07 9.02 -10.02
C SER A 728 -21.65 8.14 -8.84
N LEU A 729 -22.47 8.09 -7.78
CA LEU A 729 -22.10 7.48 -6.52
C LEU A 729 -22.06 5.94 -6.63
N THR A 730 -20.93 5.34 -6.27
CA THR A 730 -20.73 3.88 -6.29
C THR A 730 -20.61 3.27 -4.89
N SER A 731 -20.29 4.09 -3.89
CA SER A 731 -20.10 3.67 -2.50
C SER A 731 -20.64 4.73 -1.54
N LEU A 732 -21.52 4.32 -0.64
CA LEU A 732 -22.10 5.17 0.40
C LEU A 732 -21.92 4.55 1.79
N HIS A 733 -21.33 5.30 2.71
CA HIS A 733 -21.20 4.92 4.12
C HIS A 733 -21.87 5.96 5.02
N ILE A 734 -22.88 5.53 5.76
CA ILE A 734 -23.61 6.35 6.72
C ILE A 734 -23.31 5.79 8.11
N ALA A 735 -22.82 6.62 9.03
CA ALA A 735 -22.55 6.16 10.39
C ALA A 735 -22.80 7.21 11.49
N ASP A 736 -22.86 6.74 12.73
CA ASP A 736 -22.88 7.57 13.94
C ASP A 736 -24.07 8.55 14.03
N PHE A 737 -25.24 8.17 13.50
CA PHE A 737 -26.49 8.90 13.72
C PHE A 737 -27.19 8.36 14.97
N LYS A 738 -26.99 9.03 16.11
CA LYS A 738 -27.44 8.58 17.43
C LYS A 738 -28.90 8.85 17.70
N GLU A 739 -29.44 9.91 17.11
CA GLU A 739 -30.81 10.38 17.36
C GLU A 739 -31.78 10.04 16.22
N ALA A 740 -31.29 9.48 15.11
CA ALA A 740 -32.11 9.18 13.94
C ALA A 740 -32.94 7.90 14.15
N GLU A 741 -34.26 8.06 14.26
CA GLU A 741 -35.22 6.95 14.35
C GLU A 741 -35.48 6.27 12.99
N THR A 742 -35.34 7.01 11.90
CA THR A 742 -35.53 6.51 10.53
C THR A 742 -34.63 7.25 9.54
N LEU A 743 -34.30 6.59 8.42
CA LEU A 743 -33.59 7.21 7.31
C LEU A 743 -34.59 7.63 6.22
N PRO A 744 -34.49 8.85 5.68
CA PRO A 744 -35.30 9.29 4.55
C PRO A 744 -35.01 8.44 3.30
N ASP A 745 -36.01 8.38 2.41
CA ASP A 745 -35.99 7.64 1.14
C ASP A 745 -35.11 8.30 0.07
N ILE A 746 -33.94 8.80 0.49
CA ILE A 746 -32.97 9.54 -0.32
C ILE A 746 -32.42 8.71 -1.48
N LEU A 747 -32.47 7.38 -1.33
CA LEU A 747 -31.98 6.45 -2.33
C LEU A 747 -33.07 6.07 -3.33
N ALA A 748 -34.32 6.00 -2.88
CA ALA A 748 -35.48 5.56 -3.66
C ALA A 748 -35.92 6.55 -4.75
N ARG A 749 -35.74 7.85 -4.50
CA ARG A 749 -36.29 8.93 -5.34
C ARG A 749 -35.41 9.34 -6.52
N ASN A 750 -34.25 8.74 -6.67
CA ASN A 750 -33.24 9.17 -7.63
C ASN A 750 -32.96 8.04 -8.65
N ASP A 751 -33.46 8.22 -9.88
CA ASP A 751 -33.27 7.29 -11.01
C ASP A 751 -31.78 7.06 -11.35
N HIS A 752 -30.88 7.91 -10.84
CA HIS A 752 -29.44 7.85 -11.07
C HIS A 752 -28.64 7.02 -10.05
N ASN A 753 -29.25 6.53 -8.96
CA ASN A 753 -28.58 5.68 -7.97
C ASN A 753 -28.34 4.23 -8.45
N SER A 754 -28.69 3.93 -9.70
CA SER A 754 -28.42 2.65 -10.37
C SER A 754 -26.94 2.30 -10.47
N LEU A 755 -26.01 3.17 -10.08
CA LEU A 755 -24.56 2.90 -10.05
C LEU A 755 -24.05 2.48 -8.67
N LEU A 756 -24.85 2.60 -7.60
CA LEU A 756 -24.44 2.29 -6.23
C LEU A 756 -24.13 0.80 -6.09
N ARG A 757 -22.93 0.45 -5.62
CA ARG A 757 -22.45 -0.95 -5.48
C ARG A 757 -22.22 -1.34 -4.03
N LEU A 758 -21.90 -0.38 -3.17
CA LEU A 758 -21.66 -0.60 -1.75
C LEU A 758 -22.50 0.38 -0.93
N LEU A 759 -23.28 -0.15 0.00
CA LEU A 759 -24.00 0.60 1.02
C LEU A 759 -23.63 0.06 2.40
N GLU A 760 -23.12 0.94 3.25
CA GLU A 760 -22.81 0.63 4.64
C GLU A 760 -23.57 1.58 5.57
N ILE A 761 -24.35 1.02 6.49
CA ILE A 761 -25.07 1.73 7.55
C ILE A 761 -24.52 1.22 8.87
N SER A 762 -24.01 2.09 9.73
CA SER A 762 -23.37 1.64 10.97
C SER A 762 -23.56 2.58 12.16
N SER A 763 -23.52 2.05 13.38
CA SER A 763 -23.53 2.85 14.61
C SER A 763 -24.73 3.79 14.71
N MET A 764 -25.94 3.27 14.45
CA MET A 764 -27.20 4.01 14.56
C MET A 764 -28.11 3.37 15.62
N PRO A 765 -27.87 3.61 16.92
CA PRO A 765 -28.50 2.86 17.99
C PRO A 765 -30.03 3.00 18.05
N ARG A 766 -30.59 4.17 17.71
CA ARG A 766 -32.03 4.45 17.74
C ARG A 766 -32.76 4.21 16.41
N LEU A 767 -32.07 3.72 15.38
CA LEU A 767 -32.71 3.47 14.08
C LEU A 767 -33.71 2.33 14.24
N GLN A 768 -35.01 2.59 14.09
CA GLN A 768 -36.08 1.61 14.32
C GLN A 768 -36.47 0.84 13.06
N PHE A 769 -36.58 1.55 11.93
CA PHE A 769 -36.97 0.96 10.65
C PHE A 769 -36.44 1.76 9.46
N LEU A 770 -36.27 1.07 8.33
CA LEU A 770 -36.10 1.68 7.01
C LEU A 770 -37.45 1.61 6.28
N SER A 771 -37.76 2.61 5.47
CA SER A 771 -39.01 2.61 4.70
C SER A 771 -39.07 1.47 3.69
N ASN A 772 -40.28 1.04 3.34
CA ASN A 772 -40.46 -0.03 2.35
C ASN A 772 -39.90 0.32 0.98
N GLY A 773 -39.79 1.60 0.61
CA GLY A 773 -39.20 2.02 -0.67
C GLY A 773 -37.69 2.26 -0.62
N PHE A 774 -37.02 2.09 0.53
CA PHE A 774 -35.63 2.54 0.71
C PHE A 774 -34.63 1.96 -0.29
N PHE A 775 -34.83 0.72 -0.73
CA PHE A 775 -33.96 0.04 -1.70
C PHE A 775 -34.50 0.08 -3.14
N ASP A 776 -35.60 0.77 -3.39
CA ASP A 776 -36.12 0.93 -4.75
C ASP A 776 -35.05 1.64 -5.61
N ASN A 777 -34.90 1.22 -6.88
CA ASN A 777 -33.94 1.76 -7.85
C ASN A 777 -32.44 1.52 -7.54
N LEU A 778 -32.10 0.63 -6.61
CA LEU A 778 -30.71 0.22 -6.31
C LEU A 778 -30.24 -1.03 -7.09
N ASP A 779 -30.54 -1.10 -8.38
CA ASP A 779 -30.36 -2.31 -9.21
C ASP A 779 -28.93 -2.85 -9.28
N SER A 780 -27.90 -2.01 -9.10
CA SER A 780 -26.48 -2.42 -9.12
C SER A 780 -25.88 -2.69 -7.74
N LEU A 781 -26.66 -2.58 -6.66
CA LEU A 781 -26.14 -2.76 -5.30
C LEU A 781 -25.62 -4.19 -5.15
N GLY A 782 -24.33 -4.33 -4.89
CA GLY A 782 -23.66 -5.61 -4.76
C GLY A 782 -23.37 -5.99 -3.31
N ASN A 783 -23.07 -5.02 -2.46
CA ASN A 783 -22.71 -5.25 -1.06
C ASN A 783 -23.52 -4.33 -0.14
N LEU A 784 -24.24 -4.92 0.80
CA LEU A 784 -24.93 -4.24 1.88
C LEU A 784 -24.32 -4.63 3.22
N ARG A 785 -23.96 -3.64 4.03
CA ARG A 785 -23.54 -3.84 5.43
C ARG A 785 -24.38 -2.99 6.36
N ILE A 786 -24.95 -3.61 7.40
CA ILE A 786 -25.70 -2.93 8.45
C ILE A 786 -25.10 -3.37 9.79
N SER A 787 -24.62 -2.44 10.61
CA SER A 787 -23.98 -2.82 11.88
C SER A 787 -24.23 -1.87 13.04
N ASN A 788 -24.27 -2.38 14.27
CA ASN A 788 -24.47 -1.57 15.49
C ASN A 788 -25.74 -0.68 15.39
N CYS A 789 -26.88 -1.31 15.07
CA CYS A 789 -28.21 -0.69 14.97
C CYS A 789 -29.17 -1.37 15.94
N ASP A 790 -29.10 -1.00 17.22
CA ASP A 790 -29.67 -1.76 18.33
C ASP A 790 -31.21 -1.80 18.33
N GLU A 791 -31.89 -0.72 17.92
CA GLU A 791 -33.35 -0.64 17.85
C GLU A 791 -33.96 -1.06 16.50
N LEU A 792 -33.13 -1.47 15.52
CA LEU A 792 -33.61 -1.80 14.17
C LEU A 792 -34.36 -3.14 14.18
N THR A 793 -35.70 -3.09 14.19
CA THR A 793 -36.54 -4.29 14.39
C THR A 793 -36.74 -5.09 13.10
N CYS A 794 -36.83 -4.42 11.95
CA CYS A 794 -37.00 -5.08 10.66
C CYS A 794 -36.31 -4.33 9.52
N LEU A 795 -35.99 -5.10 8.47
CA LEU A 795 -35.58 -4.55 7.18
C LEU A 795 -36.83 -4.42 6.27
N PRO A 796 -36.78 -3.64 5.19
CA PRO A 796 -37.90 -3.48 4.25
C PRO A 796 -37.94 -4.59 3.19
N GLU A 797 -39.14 -4.87 2.66
CA GLU A 797 -39.33 -5.91 1.63
C GLU A 797 -38.65 -5.59 0.30
N SER A 798 -38.46 -4.31 -0.05
CA SER A 798 -37.76 -3.88 -1.27
C SER A 798 -36.31 -4.38 -1.36
N LEU A 799 -35.67 -4.67 -0.22
CA LEU A 799 -34.36 -5.30 -0.19
C LEU A 799 -34.33 -6.59 -1.04
N TRP A 800 -35.45 -7.32 -1.09
CA TRP A 800 -35.58 -8.59 -1.78
C TRP A 800 -35.86 -8.51 -3.27
N ASN A 801 -36.11 -7.30 -3.77
CA ASN A 801 -36.27 -7.02 -5.19
C ASN A 801 -34.92 -6.79 -5.88
N LEU A 802 -33.81 -6.66 -5.14
CA LEU A 802 -32.50 -6.35 -5.70
C LEU A 802 -31.92 -7.55 -6.45
N THR A 803 -31.59 -7.36 -7.73
CA THR A 803 -31.11 -8.43 -8.61
C THR A 803 -29.59 -8.59 -8.65
N SER A 804 -28.82 -7.57 -8.27
CA SER A 804 -27.35 -7.60 -8.31
C SER A 804 -26.66 -7.81 -6.96
N LEU A 805 -27.43 -8.00 -5.88
CA LEU A 805 -26.90 -8.07 -4.52
C LEU A 805 -26.17 -9.40 -4.28
N LEU A 806 -24.86 -9.32 -4.03
CA LEU A 806 -23.97 -10.46 -3.84
C LEU A 806 -23.73 -10.77 -2.36
N SER A 807 -23.67 -9.74 -1.51
CA SER A 807 -23.31 -9.87 -0.10
C SER A 807 -24.19 -9.02 0.81
N ILE A 808 -24.75 -9.64 1.83
CA ILE A 808 -25.42 -8.98 2.96
C ILE A 808 -24.64 -9.31 4.25
N ASP A 809 -24.27 -8.29 5.00
CA ASP A 809 -23.66 -8.42 6.34
C ASP A 809 -24.47 -7.60 7.35
N ILE A 810 -25.06 -8.27 8.33
CA ILE A 810 -25.85 -7.68 9.39
C ILE A 810 -25.18 -8.07 10.70
N SER A 811 -24.70 -7.10 11.48
CA SER A 811 -23.98 -7.40 12.73
C SER A 811 -24.34 -6.46 13.87
N SER A 812 -24.66 -6.99 15.05
CA SER A 812 -25.02 -6.18 16.23
C SER A 812 -26.26 -5.30 15.94
N CYS A 813 -27.39 -5.93 15.59
CA CYS A 813 -28.66 -5.23 15.31
C CYS A 813 -29.84 -5.86 16.06
N GLY A 814 -30.88 -5.08 16.33
CA GLY A 814 -32.12 -5.51 17.03
C GLY A 814 -33.15 -6.25 16.18
N ILE A 815 -32.75 -6.83 15.05
CA ILE A 815 -33.69 -7.38 14.06
C ILE A 815 -34.45 -8.58 14.64
N GLU A 816 -35.77 -8.51 14.64
CA GLU A 816 -36.68 -9.56 15.15
C GLU A 816 -36.94 -10.65 14.10
N SER A 817 -37.07 -10.25 12.83
CA SER A 817 -37.25 -11.13 11.66
C SER A 817 -36.76 -10.48 10.36
N LEU A 818 -36.46 -11.30 9.34
CA LEU A 818 -36.12 -10.84 7.99
C LEU A 818 -37.41 -10.66 7.16
N PRO A 819 -37.57 -9.58 6.39
CA PRO A 819 -38.83 -9.26 5.70
C PRO A 819 -39.03 -10.15 4.48
N MET A 820 -40.20 -10.77 4.26
CA MET A 820 -40.36 -11.74 3.14
C MET A 820 -41.68 -11.71 2.34
N GLY A 821 -42.50 -10.63 2.40
CA GLY A 821 -43.72 -10.54 1.57
C GLY A 821 -43.49 -10.38 0.06
N GLY A 822 -42.24 -10.15 -0.39
CA GLY A 822 -41.89 -9.72 -1.75
C GLY A 822 -41.44 -10.79 -2.76
N LEU A 823 -41.27 -12.07 -2.37
CA LEU A 823 -40.69 -13.13 -3.23
C LEU A 823 -41.53 -13.53 -4.47
N ARG A 824 -42.49 -12.72 -4.90
CA ARG A 824 -43.33 -13.02 -6.06
C ARG A 824 -42.58 -13.01 -7.39
N LEU A 825 -41.36 -12.49 -7.50
CA LEU A 825 -40.61 -12.42 -8.77
C LEU A 825 -39.07 -12.47 -8.57
N GLY A 826 -38.49 -13.64 -8.29
CA GLY A 826 -37.12 -14.04 -8.72
C GLY A 826 -35.89 -13.12 -8.54
N GLY A 827 -35.94 -12.06 -7.72
CA GLY A 827 -34.91 -11.01 -7.65
C GLY A 827 -33.58 -11.46 -7.02
N LEU A 828 -33.60 -11.74 -5.72
CA LEU A 828 -32.40 -12.18 -4.96
C LEU A 828 -32.03 -13.65 -5.08
N SER A 829 -32.97 -14.52 -5.49
CA SER A 829 -32.87 -15.98 -5.36
C SER A 829 -31.65 -16.61 -6.07
N ASN A 830 -31.11 -15.91 -7.08
CA ASN A 830 -30.01 -16.37 -7.92
C ASN A 830 -28.73 -15.51 -7.81
N SER A 831 -28.77 -14.35 -7.16
CA SER A 831 -27.64 -13.40 -7.13
C SER A 831 -26.90 -13.35 -5.81
N LEU A 832 -27.60 -13.60 -4.69
CA LEU A 832 -27.00 -13.52 -3.36
C LEU A 832 -26.05 -14.69 -3.10
N GLU A 833 -24.76 -14.40 -2.97
CA GLU A 833 -23.69 -15.39 -2.73
C GLU A 833 -23.33 -15.49 -1.24
N ARG A 834 -23.43 -14.38 -0.48
CA ARG A 834 -23.04 -14.31 0.93
C ARG A 834 -24.11 -13.64 1.81
N LEU A 835 -24.46 -14.30 2.91
CA LEU A 835 -25.32 -13.77 3.97
C LEU A 835 -24.68 -13.99 5.35
N TRP A 836 -24.30 -12.90 6.01
CA TRP A 836 -23.79 -12.91 7.38
C TRP A 836 -24.75 -12.18 8.32
N ILE A 837 -25.11 -12.85 9.42
CA ILE A 837 -25.93 -12.32 10.51
C ILE A 837 -25.20 -12.63 11.82
N GLN A 838 -24.74 -11.60 12.53
CA GLN A 838 -23.94 -11.78 13.75
C GLN A 838 -24.46 -10.91 14.90
N ASN A 839 -24.46 -11.45 16.11
CA ASN A 839 -24.82 -10.71 17.34
C ASN A 839 -26.17 -9.99 17.24
N CYS A 840 -27.20 -10.62 16.66
CA CYS A 840 -28.56 -10.08 16.60
C CYS A 840 -29.43 -10.76 17.69
N PRO A 841 -29.46 -10.25 18.93
CA PRO A 841 -30.04 -10.96 20.07
C PRO A 841 -31.56 -11.16 19.98
N GLU A 842 -32.25 -10.26 19.27
CA GLU A 842 -33.71 -10.22 19.16
C GLU A 842 -34.27 -11.13 18.05
N LEU A 843 -33.42 -11.69 17.19
CA LEU A 843 -33.85 -12.53 16.08
C LEU A 843 -34.48 -13.83 16.60
N THR A 844 -35.78 -14.01 16.35
CA THR A 844 -36.58 -15.12 16.91
C THR A 844 -36.74 -16.31 15.97
N SER A 845 -36.81 -16.06 14.66
CA SER A 845 -36.93 -17.06 13.61
C SER A 845 -36.23 -16.59 12.32
N LEU A 846 -35.89 -17.55 11.47
CA LEU A 846 -35.52 -17.29 10.08
C LEU A 846 -36.74 -17.60 9.20
N PRO A 847 -36.95 -16.85 8.11
CA PRO A 847 -38.14 -17.04 7.27
C PRO A 847 -38.07 -18.35 6.46
N GLU A 848 -39.23 -18.98 6.23
CA GLU A 848 -39.37 -20.19 5.38
C GLU A 848 -38.82 -19.95 3.98
N GLU A 849 -38.96 -18.71 3.52
CA GLU A 849 -38.54 -18.23 2.22
C GLU A 849 -37.01 -18.22 2.00
N LEU A 850 -36.21 -18.41 3.05
CA LEU A 850 -34.76 -18.63 2.91
C LEU A 850 -34.47 -19.80 1.95
N GLN A 851 -35.36 -20.79 1.87
CA GLN A 851 -35.26 -21.94 0.96
C GLN A 851 -35.10 -21.57 -0.52
N TYR A 852 -35.54 -20.36 -0.92
CA TYR A 852 -35.49 -19.90 -2.31
C TYR A 852 -34.13 -19.27 -2.69
N LEU A 853 -33.21 -19.04 -1.75
CA LEU A 853 -31.87 -18.49 -2.02
C LEU A 853 -30.91 -19.55 -2.56
N THR A 854 -31.27 -20.19 -3.67
CA THR A 854 -30.53 -21.33 -4.24
C THR A 854 -29.12 -20.96 -4.75
N GLY A 855 -28.82 -19.68 -4.95
CA GLY A 855 -27.48 -19.17 -5.28
C GLY A 855 -26.53 -18.97 -4.09
N LEU A 856 -27.00 -19.11 -2.84
CA LEU A 856 -26.21 -18.78 -1.65
C LEU A 856 -25.04 -19.75 -1.43
N GLU A 857 -23.82 -19.22 -1.41
CA GLU A 857 -22.58 -20.00 -1.21
C GLU A 857 -22.07 -19.92 0.23
N GLN A 858 -22.23 -18.76 0.90
CA GLN A 858 -21.70 -18.53 2.24
C GLN A 858 -22.78 -18.02 3.19
N LEU A 859 -23.10 -18.82 4.20
CA LEU A 859 -24.04 -18.45 5.26
C LEU A 859 -23.33 -18.44 6.62
N ARG A 860 -23.43 -17.33 7.35
CA ARG A 860 -22.98 -17.23 8.73
C ARG A 860 -24.08 -16.66 9.59
N ILE A 861 -24.49 -17.39 10.62
CA ILE A 861 -25.47 -16.95 11.60
C ILE A 861 -24.88 -17.21 12.97
N GLY A 862 -24.68 -16.18 13.78
CA GLY A 862 -24.35 -16.46 15.17
C GLY A 862 -24.42 -15.32 16.16
N GLY A 863 -24.48 -15.66 17.45
CA GLY A 863 -24.73 -14.69 18.52
C GLY A 863 -26.19 -14.22 18.57
N CYS A 864 -27.13 -15.00 18.03
CA CYS A 864 -28.58 -14.70 18.05
C CYS A 864 -29.26 -15.51 19.16
N SER A 865 -29.36 -14.94 20.36
CA SER A 865 -29.77 -15.68 21.57
C SER A 865 -31.21 -16.16 21.59
N LYS A 866 -32.14 -15.48 20.91
CA LYS A 866 -33.58 -15.83 20.87
C LYS A 866 -33.96 -16.78 19.73
N LEU A 867 -33.03 -17.13 18.84
CA LEU A 867 -33.29 -18.10 17.78
C LEU A 867 -33.26 -19.51 18.38
N THR A 868 -34.45 -20.09 18.57
CA THR A 868 -34.65 -21.34 19.33
C THR A 868 -34.76 -22.58 18.44
N SER A 869 -35.16 -22.43 17.18
CA SER A 869 -35.28 -23.52 16.21
C SER A 869 -34.12 -23.54 15.22
N SER A 870 -33.73 -24.74 14.79
CA SER A 870 -32.86 -24.90 13.63
C SER A 870 -33.67 -24.67 12.35
N PRO A 871 -33.22 -23.82 11.42
CA PRO A 871 -33.92 -23.59 10.16
C PRO A 871 -33.92 -24.88 9.30
N GLU A 872 -35.06 -25.56 9.22
CA GLU A 872 -35.25 -26.72 8.31
C GLU A 872 -35.05 -26.32 6.85
N GLU A 873 -35.24 -25.04 6.55
CA GLU A 873 -35.09 -24.40 5.24
C GLU A 873 -33.66 -24.50 4.68
N LEU A 874 -32.66 -24.70 5.55
CA LEU A 874 -31.27 -24.89 5.12
C LEU A 874 -31.12 -26.06 4.17
N GLN A 875 -31.99 -27.08 4.26
CA GLN A 875 -31.93 -28.27 3.40
C GLN A 875 -32.08 -27.96 1.90
N TYR A 876 -32.63 -26.79 1.56
CA TYR A 876 -32.89 -26.38 0.17
C TYR A 876 -31.74 -25.53 -0.42
N LEU A 877 -30.80 -25.06 0.41
CA LEU A 877 -29.68 -24.19 0.03
C LEU A 877 -28.51 -24.98 -0.58
N THR A 878 -28.78 -25.73 -1.65
CA THR A 878 -27.86 -26.71 -2.25
C THR A 878 -26.55 -26.13 -2.81
N SER A 879 -26.43 -24.81 -2.95
CA SER A 879 -25.19 -24.13 -3.37
C SER A 879 -24.23 -23.78 -2.23
N LEU A 880 -24.63 -23.93 -0.96
CA LEU A 880 -23.79 -23.58 0.19
C LEU A 880 -22.46 -24.33 0.18
N THR A 881 -21.37 -23.59 0.31
CA THR A 881 -20.00 -24.07 0.44
C THR A 881 -19.44 -23.84 1.86
N TYR A 882 -19.89 -22.77 2.52
CA TYR A 882 -19.54 -22.40 3.89
C TYR A 882 -20.80 -22.15 4.72
N LEU A 883 -20.92 -22.87 5.84
CA LEU A 883 -21.98 -22.68 6.84
C LEU A 883 -21.34 -22.49 8.22
N SER A 884 -21.61 -21.36 8.85
CA SER A 884 -21.16 -21.07 10.21
C SER A 884 -22.37 -20.74 11.08
N ILE A 885 -22.56 -21.53 12.13
CA ILE A 885 -23.70 -21.49 13.04
C ILE A 885 -23.11 -21.33 14.45
N GLY A 886 -23.50 -20.31 15.21
CA GLY A 886 -23.00 -20.25 16.58
C GLY A 886 -23.74 -19.37 17.58
N GLY A 887 -23.60 -19.66 18.87
CA GLY A 887 -24.29 -18.88 19.91
C GLY A 887 -25.78 -19.17 20.05
N PHE A 888 -26.25 -20.36 19.63
CA PHE A 888 -27.62 -20.81 19.83
C PHE A 888 -27.74 -21.55 21.17
N ASN A 889 -28.48 -20.97 22.11
CA ASN A 889 -28.54 -21.49 23.47
C ASN A 889 -29.49 -22.68 23.65
N ASP A 890 -30.52 -22.78 22.81
CA ASP A 890 -31.61 -23.77 22.98
C ASP A 890 -31.70 -24.83 21.86
N MET A 891 -30.82 -24.77 20.86
CA MET A 891 -30.82 -25.70 19.72
C MET A 891 -30.33 -27.10 20.15
N ALA A 892 -31.22 -28.10 20.13
CA ALA A 892 -30.94 -29.48 20.56
C ALA A 892 -30.31 -30.37 19.47
N SER A 893 -30.67 -30.12 18.21
CA SER A 893 -30.21 -30.83 17.01
C SER A 893 -30.19 -29.88 15.82
N LEU A 894 -29.39 -30.20 14.80
CA LEU A 894 -29.43 -29.54 13.48
C LEU A 894 -30.46 -30.24 12.56
N PRO A 895 -30.89 -29.60 11.45
CA PRO A 895 -31.89 -30.18 10.56
C PRO A 895 -31.36 -31.46 9.89
N GLU A 896 -32.14 -32.55 9.88
CA GLU A 896 -31.78 -33.80 9.17
C GLU A 896 -31.51 -33.57 7.67
N GLY A 897 -32.22 -32.60 7.08
CA GLY A 897 -32.05 -32.20 5.69
C GLY A 897 -30.68 -31.60 5.34
N MET A 898 -29.78 -31.37 6.31
CA MET A 898 -28.40 -30.95 6.04
C MET A 898 -27.62 -31.91 5.14
N GLN A 899 -27.98 -33.21 5.09
CA GLN A 899 -27.42 -34.18 4.14
C GLN A 899 -27.58 -33.75 2.67
N ARG A 900 -28.58 -32.89 2.37
CA ARG A 900 -28.85 -32.38 1.01
C ARG A 900 -27.90 -31.26 0.59
N LEU A 901 -27.10 -30.71 1.50
CA LEU A 901 -26.09 -29.69 1.24
C LEU A 901 -24.83 -30.28 0.61
N VAL A 902 -24.98 -30.94 -0.55
CA VAL A 902 -23.93 -31.71 -1.23
C VAL A 902 -22.70 -30.90 -1.67
N ARG A 903 -22.79 -29.56 -1.66
CA ARG A 903 -21.67 -28.66 -1.97
C ARG A 903 -20.99 -28.07 -0.75
N LEU A 904 -21.48 -28.34 0.46
CA LEU A 904 -20.94 -27.80 1.71
C LEU A 904 -19.57 -28.41 1.98
N GLN A 905 -18.58 -27.57 2.21
CA GLN A 905 -17.20 -28.02 2.41
C GLN A 905 -16.63 -27.50 3.73
N ARG A 906 -17.15 -26.40 4.28
CA ARG A 906 -16.79 -25.93 5.62
C ARG A 906 -18.04 -25.70 6.46
N LEU A 907 -18.15 -26.47 7.55
CA LEU A 907 -19.16 -26.34 8.58
C LEU A 907 -18.46 -25.91 9.88
N GLU A 908 -18.84 -24.76 10.42
CA GLU A 908 -18.39 -24.28 11.72
C GLU A 908 -19.56 -24.19 12.67
N ILE A 909 -19.45 -24.88 13.81
CA ILE A 909 -20.44 -24.78 14.89
C ILE A 909 -19.69 -24.32 16.13
N SER A 910 -20.12 -23.22 16.75
CA SER A 910 -19.46 -22.66 17.92
C SER A 910 -20.46 -22.14 18.96
N ASN A 911 -20.17 -22.27 20.25
CA ASN A 911 -21.04 -21.75 21.33
C ASN A 911 -22.51 -22.22 21.26
N CYS A 912 -22.78 -23.46 20.81
CA CYS A 912 -24.12 -24.07 20.81
C CYS A 912 -24.26 -25.06 21.99
N ASN A 913 -24.63 -24.56 23.17
CA ASN A 913 -24.44 -25.28 24.44
C ASN A 913 -25.34 -26.50 24.65
N ARG A 914 -26.46 -26.61 23.92
CA ARG A 914 -27.43 -27.71 24.03
C ARG A 914 -27.44 -28.67 22.84
N LEU A 915 -26.54 -28.49 21.88
CA LEU A 915 -26.47 -29.34 20.70
C LEU A 915 -25.96 -30.74 21.12
N SER A 916 -26.85 -31.73 21.04
CA SER A 916 -26.61 -33.08 21.57
C SER A 916 -26.17 -34.09 20.51
N SER A 917 -26.52 -33.84 19.24
CA SER A 917 -26.16 -34.68 18.09
C SER A 917 -26.04 -33.85 16.81
N LEU A 918 -25.22 -34.34 15.88
CA LEU A 918 -25.19 -33.89 14.49
C LEU A 918 -26.03 -34.86 13.65
N PRO A 919 -26.70 -34.41 12.58
CA PRO A 919 -27.40 -35.29 11.64
C PRO A 919 -26.42 -36.27 10.99
N GLU A 920 -26.88 -37.51 10.74
CA GLU A 920 -26.06 -38.60 10.18
C GLU A 920 -25.46 -38.28 8.79
#